data_AF-A0A7S0M7V3-F1
#
_entry.id   AF-A0A7S0M7V3-F1
#
_cell.length_a   1.000
_cell.length_b   1.000
_cell.length_c   1.000
_cell.angle_alpha   90.00
_cell.angle_beta   90.00
_cell.angle_gamma   90.00
#
_symmetry.space_group_name_H-M   'P 1'
#
loop_
_entity.id
_entity.type
_entity.pdbx_description
1 polymer ?
#
loop_
_entity_poly.entity_id
_entity_poly.type
_entity_poly.pdbx_seq_one_letter_code
_entity_poly.pdbx_strand_id
1 'polypeptide(L)'
;MLSRVFSLLAISVCLVLPAVKGCGDSVCNDYGVEPRFDDSDRPPNAVVLGRATWTVLHTTAAYLPDTLKEDEKDGFFNIVRSIAVLYPGNGQSMVSEIYNDGTMQKELEAIETKEDAVLWAWKFHNSVSARLFPTRQPFPESLGIKSGLFAIPSPAGGKQFQLLGINPMVKKEIITALTARWIASDGLEVHQWSKRDMLNLPPDRTMYGRAFWTYMHTVSVYLPHTPDPDQLAAFKGIFDGIYVVFACPVCRGHFHLFYHDPVLQSEHEAIRTKHDAILFVWKLHNIVTADGISRGQWPDRHMFPPTKKLDGLGLLNVSEFSIPSPTSAQDQMRLASTCATSTPTCLDKADRFEIVADVQSRWQIEGGIDQPLKDDSPVPSCSAAGPNQKTLRMDMYVMGKCPWCAKAMDKIADSIKCDYTCVRDGVTLSARLDFQMHMVGLNNGTYEDPWLRAIHGPSELVGERLELCARQHYPRAYQYIRFMHCMDLNVSIIPLRAPECAASAGMDLDLLVACANMEGERLVAGSYGFSSWMGIEITPTFVLNHKKKILGLPDNFTDMVCEHIALDKPDAALAATTAGGSSSLAESAVSDVVMDGPLGSREWVVFALAAGLIVGVALGAWVVAARTARRRRGEARSLLHGRI
;
A
#
# COMPACT_ATOMS: atom_id res chain seq x y z
N MET A 1 -18.49 70.60 26.62
CA MET A 1 -17.20 70.08 27.13
C MET A 1 -17.06 68.63 26.69
N LEU A 2 -16.07 68.36 25.82
CA LEU A 2 -15.21 67.16 25.68
C LEU A 2 -15.72 65.79 26.19
N SER A 3 -15.58 64.65 25.51
CA SER A 3 -15.01 64.30 24.20
C SER A 3 -15.26 62.81 23.89
N ARG A 4 -15.74 62.52 22.68
CA ARG A 4 -15.40 61.41 21.76
C ARG A 4 -15.37 59.95 22.26
N VAL A 5 -16.43 59.22 21.88
CA VAL A 5 -16.43 57.77 21.62
C VAL A 5 -16.00 57.55 20.17
N PHE A 6 -14.97 56.74 19.92
CA PHE A 6 -14.58 56.26 18.59
C PHE A 6 -14.91 54.78 18.46
N SER A 7 -15.84 54.48 17.56
CA SER A 7 -16.14 53.15 17.05
C SER A 7 -14.99 52.64 16.17
N LEU A 8 -14.59 51.39 16.34
CA LEU A 8 -13.78 50.65 15.37
C LEU A 8 -14.53 49.37 15.00
N LEU A 9 -14.97 49.33 13.73
CA LEU A 9 -15.45 48.14 13.03
C LEU A 9 -14.31 47.10 13.00
N ALA A 10 -14.57 45.90 13.51
CA ALA A 10 -13.82 44.71 13.13
C ALA A 10 -14.59 44.01 12.01
N ILE A 11 -14.07 44.08 10.79
CA ILE A 11 -14.55 43.30 9.65
C ILE A 11 -14.10 41.86 9.86
N SER A 12 -15.04 40.98 10.21
CA SER A 12 -14.81 39.54 10.28
C SER A 12 -14.97 38.95 8.88
N VAL A 13 -13.86 38.67 8.20
CA VAL A 13 -13.86 37.86 6.98
C VAL A 13 -13.91 36.39 7.39
N CYS A 14 -15.11 35.83 7.49
CA CYS A 14 -15.32 34.39 7.56
C CYS A 14 -15.04 33.79 6.17
N LEU A 15 -13.83 33.25 5.97
CA LEU A 15 -13.57 32.25 4.94
C LEU A 15 -14.24 30.95 5.37
N VAL A 16 -15.47 30.73 4.92
CA VAL A 16 -16.15 29.43 5.04
C VAL A 16 -15.54 28.50 3.99
N LEU A 17 -14.63 27.64 4.41
CA LEU A 17 -14.31 26.42 3.64
C LEU A 17 -15.52 25.47 3.74
N PRO A 18 -15.91 24.79 2.66
CA PRO A 18 -17.02 23.84 2.73
C PRO A 18 -16.67 22.70 3.68
N ALA A 19 -17.39 22.62 4.79
CA ALA A 19 -17.32 21.53 5.74
C ALA A 19 -17.54 20.20 4.99
N VAL A 20 -16.62 19.26 5.17
CA VAL A 20 -16.81 17.86 4.76
C VAL A 20 -17.99 17.34 5.57
N LYS A 21 -19.09 17.04 4.89
CA LYS A 21 -20.31 16.51 5.49
C LYS A 21 -19.99 15.16 6.13
N GLY A 22 -19.87 15.12 7.46
CA GLY A 22 -19.61 13.89 8.22
C GLY A 22 -18.78 14.07 9.49
N CYS A 23 -18.11 15.20 9.66
CA CYS A 23 -17.28 15.46 10.84
C CYS A 23 -17.84 16.66 11.62
N GLY A 24 -18.25 16.46 12.87
CA GLY A 24 -18.60 17.56 13.76
C GLY A 24 -17.39 18.44 14.07
N ASP A 25 -17.66 19.71 14.39
CA ASP A 25 -16.67 20.79 14.58
C ASP A 25 -15.60 20.55 15.67
N SER A 26 -15.64 19.44 16.42
CA SER A 26 -14.66 19.12 17.46
C SER A 26 -13.67 18.01 17.10
N VAL A 27 -14.04 17.02 16.26
CA VAL A 27 -13.23 15.80 16.05
C VAL A 27 -12.23 15.96 14.91
N CYS A 28 -12.62 16.62 13.82
CA CYS A 28 -11.73 16.89 12.68
C CYS A 28 -10.79 18.09 12.92
N ASN A 29 -11.07 18.94 13.90
CA ASN A 29 -10.15 20.02 14.29
C ASN A 29 -8.89 19.51 15.01
N ASP A 30 -8.87 18.24 15.45
CA ASP A 30 -7.72 17.65 16.10
C ASP A 30 -6.70 17.02 15.13
N TYR A 31 -7.09 16.68 13.92
CA TYR A 31 -6.21 15.94 13.00
C TYR A 31 -6.31 16.43 11.55
N GLY A 32 -6.74 17.67 11.29
CA GLY A 32 -6.74 18.24 9.95
C GLY A 32 -7.65 17.53 8.93
N VAL A 33 -7.44 17.81 7.65
CA VAL A 33 -8.18 17.21 6.53
C VAL A 33 -7.54 15.87 6.17
N GLU A 34 -8.33 14.80 6.04
CA GLU A 34 -7.83 13.49 5.60
C GLU A 34 -7.05 13.61 4.27
N PRO A 35 -5.90 12.94 4.13
CA PRO A 35 -5.21 12.85 2.85
C PRO A 35 -6.15 12.28 1.79
N ARG A 36 -6.21 12.92 0.62
CA ARG A 36 -6.90 12.32 -0.53
C ARG A 36 -5.96 11.27 -1.12
N PHE A 37 -6.40 10.01 -1.13
CA PHE A 37 -5.69 8.94 -1.82
C PHE A 37 -5.48 9.34 -3.29
N ASP A 38 -4.24 9.40 -3.75
CA ASP A 38 -3.94 9.52 -5.17
C ASP A 38 -3.81 8.13 -5.82
N ASP A 39 -3.48 8.09 -7.12
CA ASP A 39 -3.40 6.83 -7.86
C ASP A 39 -2.24 5.91 -7.40
N SER A 40 -1.27 6.41 -6.62
CA SER A 40 -0.17 5.64 -6.02
C SER A 40 -0.54 5.01 -4.66
N ASP A 41 -1.44 5.63 -3.89
CA ASP A 41 -1.76 5.24 -2.50
C ASP A 41 -3.10 4.50 -2.39
N ARG A 42 -3.42 3.64 -3.36
CA ARG A 42 -4.73 2.97 -3.38
C ARG A 42 -4.80 1.87 -2.32
N PRO A 43 -5.88 1.78 -1.54
CA PRO A 43 -6.13 0.67 -0.61
C PRO A 43 -6.18 -0.69 -1.34
N PRO A 44 -5.89 -1.84 -0.68
CA PRO A 44 -5.99 -3.17 -1.27
C PRO A 44 -7.36 -3.33 -1.89
N ASN A 45 -7.35 -3.79 -3.13
CA ASN A 45 -8.59 -4.12 -3.80
C ASN A 45 -9.29 -5.29 -3.08
N ALA A 46 -10.57 -5.47 -3.38
CA ALA A 46 -11.40 -6.50 -2.75
C ALA A 46 -10.83 -7.92 -2.87
N VAL A 47 -10.03 -8.22 -3.91
CA VAL A 47 -9.41 -9.53 -4.09
C VAL A 47 -8.27 -9.73 -3.10
N VAL A 48 -7.35 -8.77 -2.98
CA VAL A 48 -6.22 -8.83 -2.04
C VAL A 48 -6.73 -8.93 -0.61
N LEU A 49 -7.66 -8.04 -0.24
CA LEU A 49 -8.25 -8.06 1.09
C LEU A 49 -9.04 -9.34 1.36
N GLY A 50 -9.82 -9.82 0.38
CA GLY A 50 -10.53 -11.10 0.48
C GLY A 50 -9.57 -12.26 0.72
N ARG A 51 -8.47 -12.36 -0.03
CA ARG A 51 -7.45 -13.41 0.17
C ARG A 51 -6.80 -13.33 1.55
N ALA A 52 -6.43 -12.13 2.00
CA ALA A 52 -5.87 -11.92 3.34
C ALA A 52 -6.85 -12.35 4.43
N THR A 53 -8.11 -11.89 4.33
CA THR A 53 -9.19 -12.21 5.28
C THR A 53 -9.45 -13.73 5.36
N TRP A 54 -9.56 -14.41 4.21
CA TRP A 54 -9.75 -15.86 4.18
C TRP A 54 -8.53 -16.62 4.70
N THR A 55 -7.32 -16.15 4.42
CA THR A 55 -6.09 -16.74 4.97
C THR A 55 -6.08 -16.63 6.50
N VAL A 56 -6.43 -15.46 7.04
CA VAL A 56 -6.55 -15.26 8.50
C VAL A 56 -7.57 -16.24 9.09
N LEU A 57 -8.79 -16.27 8.57
CA LEU A 57 -9.86 -17.08 9.15
C LEU A 57 -9.59 -18.59 9.05
N HIS A 58 -9.26 -19.09 7.84
CA HIS A 58 -9.07 -20.53 7.63
C HIS A 58 -7.83 -21.06 8.32
N THR A 59 -6.71 -20.34 8.29
CA THR A 59 -5.50 -20.76 9.02
C THR A 59 -5.73 -20.71 10.54
N THR A 60 -6.45 -19.70 11.06
CA THR A 60 -6.82 -19.68 12.49
C THR A 60 -7.64 -20.91 12.85
N ALA A 61 -8.73 -21.19 12.11
CA ALA A 61 -9.58 -22.36 12.36
C ALA A 61 -8.82 -23.69 12.27
N ALA A 62 -7.95 -23.86 11.26
CA ALA A 62 -7.24 -25.11 11.01
C ALA A 62 -6.19 -25.46 12.08
N TYR A 63 -5.68 -24.47 12.82
CA TYR A 63 -4.65 -24.65 13.85
C TYR A 63 -5.19 -24.55 15.27
N LEU A 64 -6.51 -24.51 15.44
CA LEU A 64 -7.13 -24.61 16.76
C LEU A 64 -6.88 -25.99 17.42
N PRO A 65 -6.95 -26.09 18.75
CA PRO A 65 -6.94 -27.38 19.44
C PRO A 65 -8.10 -28.28 19.04
N ASP A 66 -7.93 -29.60 19.16
CA ASP A 66 -8.97 -30.57 18.79
C ASP A 66 -10.27 -30.37 19.59
N THR A 67 -10.17 -29.93 20.84
CA THR A 67 -11.29 -29.51 21.68
C THR A 67 -11.01 -28.11 22.21
N LEU A 68 -11.99 -27.21 22.09
CA LEU A 68 -11.82 -25.81 22.43
C LEU A 68 -12.23 -25.53 23.87
N LYS A 69 -11.42 -24.74 24.56
CA LYS A 69 -11.79 -24.08 25.80
C LYS A 69 -12.63 -22.83 25.50
N GLU A 70 -13.32 -22.32 26.52
CA GLU A 70 -14.17 -21.13 26.38
C GLU A 70 -13.40 -19.90 25.88
N ASP A 71 -12.17 -19.66 26.35
CA ASP A 71 -11.32 -18.56 25.88
C ASP A 71 -10.88 -18.73 24.41
N GLU A 72 -10.67 -19.96 23.97
CA GLU A 72 -10.36 -20.28 22.57
C GLU A 72 -11.59 -20.11 21.67
N LYS A 73 -12.79 -20.45 22.15
CA LYS A 73 -14.06 -20.19 21.45
C LYS A 73 -14.30 -18.69 21.30
N ASP A 74 -14.23 -17.95 22.41
CA ASP A 74 -14.37 -16.50 22.44
C ASP A 74 -13.36 -15.83 21.51
N GLY A 75 -12.11 -16.29 21.54
CA GLY A 75 -11.07 -15.76 20.67
C GLY A 75 -11.37 -16.01 19.19
N PHE A 76 -11.83 -17.20 18.82
CA PHE A 76 -12.25 -17.48 17.44
C PHE A 76 -13.47 -16.64 17.03
N PHE A 77 -14.46 -16.50 17.91
CA PHE A 77 -15.66 -15.70 17.66
C PHE A 77 -15.35 -14.22 17.48
N ASN A 78 -14.38 -13.68 18.21
CA ASN A 78 -13.91 -12.32 18.03
C ASN A 78 -13.27 -12.10 16.64
N ILE A 79 -12.48 -13.05 16.15
CA ILE A 79 -11.93 -13.00 14.78
C ILE A 79 -13.05 -13.07 13.74
N VAL A 80 -14.06 -13.94 13.94
CA VAL A 80 -15.21 -14.01 13.03
C VAL A 80 -16.02 -12.72 13.04
N ARG A 81 -16.33 -12.18 14.23
CA ARG A 81 -17.11 -10.95 14.39
C ARG A 81 -16.40 -9.76 13.77
N SER A 82 -15.09 -9.64 13.94
CA SER A 82 -14.31 -8.56 13.32
C SER A 82 -14.38 -8.61 11.80
N ILE A 83 -14.36 -9.79 11.19
CA ILE A 83 -14.57 -9.94 9.75
C ILE A 83 -15.99 -9.53 9.38
N ALA A 84 -17.02 -9.95 10.13
CA ALA A 84 -18.41 -9.65 9.80
C ALA A 84 -18.77 -8.16 9.95
N VAL A 85 -18.18 -7.48 10.92
CA VAL A 85 -18.53 -6.10 11.30
C VAL A 85 -17.62 -5.07 10.65
N LEU A 86 -16.33 -5.39 10.43
CA LEU A 86 -15.32 -4.40 10.00
C LEU A 86 -14.91 -4.52 8.53
N TYR A 87 -15.41 -5.52 7.80
CA TYR A 87 -15.05 -5.68 6.40
C TYR A 87 -15.37 -4.39 5.63
N PRO A 88 -14.42 -3.77 4.92
CA PRO A 88 -14.64 -2.47 4.33
C PRO A 88 -15.47 -2.51 3.04
N GLY A 89 -16.08 -1.36 2.74
CA GLY A 89 -16.84 -1.13 1.52
C GLY A 89 -18.17 -1.89 1.45
N ASN A 90 -18.73 -1.99 0.25
CA ASN A 90 -20.07 -2.57 0.05
C ASN A 90 -20.16 -4.07 0.44
N GLY A 91 -19.02 -4.75 0.52
CA GLY A 91 -18.94 -6.13 0.98
C GLY A 91 -19.39 -6.33 2.43
N GLN A 92 -19.26 -5.30 3.29
CA GLN A 92 -19.65 -5.36 4.70
C GLN A 92 -21.08 -5.86 4.86
N SER A 93 -22.04 -5.17 4.23
CA SER A 93 -23.47 -5.47 4.35
C SER A 93 -23.80 -6.92 4.01
N MET A 94 -23.21 -7.43 2.92
CA MET A 94 -23.39 -8.80 2.47
C MET A 94 -22.79 -9.82 3.45
N VAL A 95 -21.58 -9.56 3.94
CA VAL A 95 -20.90 -10.44 4.91
C VAL A 95 -21.65 -10.44 6.25
N SER A 96 -22.10 -9.27 6.71
CA SER A 96 -22.91 -9.13 7.92
C SER A 96 -24.27 -9.82 7.77
N GLU A 97 -24.92 -9.75 6.62
CA GLU A 97 -26.19 -10.46 6.35
C GLU A 97 -26.01 -11.98 6.46
N ILE A 98 -24.95 -12.53 5.86
CA ILE A 98 -24.62 -13.96 5.95
C ILE A 98 -24.25 -14.36 7.38
N TYR A 99 -23.46 -13.55 8.07
CA TYR A 99 -23.07 -13.80 9.46
C TYR A 99 -24.29 -13.81 10.37
N ASN A 100 -25.21 -12.85 10.23
CA ASN A 100 -26.40 -12.70 11.08
C ASN A 100 -27.55 -13.65 10.70
N ASP A 101 -27.39 -14.51 9.70
CA ASP A 101 -28.35 -15.57 9.40
C ASP A 101 -28.53 -16.50 10.61
N GLY A 102 -29.77 -16.82 10.94
CA GLY A 102 -30.10 -17.57 12.16
C GLY A 102 -29.52 -18.99 12.18
N THR A 103 -29.33 -19.62 11.02
CA THR A 103 -28.63 -20.91 10.94
C THR A 103 -27.13 -20.73 11.16
N MET A 104 -26.53 -19.71 10.53
CA MET A 104 -25.11 -19.41 10.66
C MET A 104 -24.71 -19.10 12.11
N GLN A 105 -25.52 -18.31 12.84
CA GLN A 105 -25.30 -17.99 14.26
C GLN A 105 -25.40 -19.23 15.15
N LYS A 106 -26.46 -20.04 15.01
CA LYS A 106 -26.62 -21.26 15.81
C LYS A 106 -25.47 -22.25 15.60
N GLU A 107 -24.97 -22.35 14.38
CA GLU A 107 -23.82 -23.21 14.08
C GLU A 107 -22.50 -22.63 14.59
N LEU A 108 -22.36 -21.31 14.67
CA LEU A 108 -21.21 -20.65 15.30
C LEU A 108 -21.19 -20.95 16.81
N GLU A 109 -22.33 -20.74 17.47
CA GLU A 109 -22.52 -20.99 18.92
C GLU A 109 -22.31 -22.46 19.31
N ALA A 110 -22.49 -23.39 18.36
CA ALA A 110 -22.35 -24.83 18.59
C ALA A 110 -20.91 -25.35 18.37
N ILE A 111 -19.93 -24.48 18.11
CA ILE A 111 -18.54 -24.88 17.89
C ILE A 111 -17.91 -25.36 19.20
N GLU A 112 -17.49 -26.62 19.23
CA GLU A 112 -16.80 -27.24 20.36
C GLU A 112 -15.40 -27.76 19.99
N THR A 113 -15.16 -27.99 18.70
CA THR A 113 -13.91 -28.58 18.20
C THR A 113 -13.31 -27.77 17.06
N LYS A 114 -12.01 -27.98 16.79
CA LYS A 114 -11.36 -27.50 15.55
C LYS A 114 -12.15 -27.88 14.30
N GLU A 115 -12.66 -29.12 14.22
CA GLU A 115 -13.41 -29.55 13.04
C GLU A 115 -14.67 -28.70 12.82
N ASP A 116 -15.37 -28.35 13.89
CA ASP A 116 -16.56 -27.50 13.82
C ASP A 116 -16.19 -26.09 13.33
N ALA A 117 -15.11 -25.52 13.86
CA ALA A 117 -14.60 -24.21 13.43
C ALA A 117 -14.18 -24.20 11.94
N VAL A 118 -13.48 -25.24 11.49
CA VAL A 118 -13.06 -25.41 10.09
C VAL A 118 -14.28 -25.53 9.17
N LEU A 119 -15.29 -26.31 9.56
CA LEU A 119 -16.53 -26.45 8.79
C LEU A 119 -17.35 -25.17 8.76
N TRP A 120 -17.41 -24.44 9.87
CA TRP A 120 -18.09 -23.16 9.94
C TRP A 120 -17.43 -22.14 9.01
N ALA A 121 -16.10 -21.98 9.09
CA ALA A 121 -15.33 -21.08 8.22
C ALA A 121 -15.50 -21.45 6.73
N TRP A 122 -15.55 -22.75 6.42
CA TRP A 122 -15.84 -23.26 5.08
C TRP A 122 -17.24 -22.91 4.59
N LYS A 123 -18.27 -23.13 5.40
CA LYS A 123 -19.66 -22.79 5.05
C LYS A 123 -19.80 -21.29 4.86
N PHE A 124 -19.22 -20.49 5.74
CA PHE A 124 -19.22 -19.03 5.65
C PHE A 124 -18.57 -18.54 4.35
N HIS A 125 -17.38 -19.06 4.00
CA HIS A 125 -16.69 -18.75 2.75
C HIS A 125 -17.49 -19.16 1.50
N ASN A 126 -18.07 -20.35 1.49
CA ASN A 126 -18.92 -20.78 0.37
C ASN A 126 -20.21 -19.96 0.26
N SER A 127 -20.76 -19.46 1.37
CA SER A 127 -21.93 -18.57 1.37
C SER A 127 -21.60 -17.22 0.74
N VAL A 128 -20.46 -16.63 1.10
CA VAL A 128 -19.96 -15.41 0.45
C VAL A 128 -19.68 -15.67 -1.04
N SER A 129 -19.04 -16.78 -1.37
CA SER A 129 -18.72 -17.15 -2.75
C SER A 129 -19.97 -17.37 -3.60
N ALA A 130 -20.99 -18.04 -3.07
CA ALA A 130 -22.25 -18.25 -3.76
C ALA A 130 -23.01 -16.94 -4.03
N ARG A 131 -22.86 -15.95 -3.13
CA ARG A 131 -23.46 -14.63 -3.29
C ARG A 131 -22.77 -13.80 -4.37
N LEU A 132 -21.42 -13.82 -4.41
CA LEU A 132 -20.63 -13.09 -5.39
C LEU A 132 -20.58 -13.78 -6.76
N PHE A 133 -20.55 -15.11 -6.77
CA PHE A 133 -20.34 -15.95 -7.95
C PHE A 133 -21.35 -17.10 -7.98
N PRO A 134 -22.65 -16.84 -8.24
CA PRO A 134 -23.72 -17.83 -8.11
C PRO A 134 -23.57 -19.04 -9.04
N THR A 135 -22.81 -18.90 -10.12
CA THR A 135 -22.53 -19.97 -11.10
C THR A 135 -21.28 -20.79 -10.75
N ARG A 136 -20.47 -20.36 -9.79
CA ARG A 136 -19.25 -21.08 -9.37
C ARG A 136 -19.62 -22.24 -8.44
N GLN A 137 -19.00 -23.39 -8.66
CA GLN A 137 -19.19 -24.54 -7.78
C GLN A 137 -18.54 -24.26 -6.41
N PRO A 138 -19.25 -24.52 -5.29
CA PRO A 138 -18.69 -24.55 -3.96
C PRO A 138 -17.51 -25.52 -3.86
N PHE A 139 -16.54 -25.17 -3.02
CA PHE A 139 -15.43 -26.07 -2.71
C PHE A 139 -15.88 -27.16 -1.72
N PRO A 140 -15.36 -28.40 -1.80
CA PRO A 140 -14.63 -28.95 -2.94
C PRO A 140 -15.59 -29.31 -4.08
N GLU A 141 -15.19 -29.03 -5.32
CA GLU A 141 -16.05 -29.24 -6.50
C GLU A 141 -16.39 -30.73 -6.72
N SER A 142 -15.54 -31.65 -6.22
CA SER A 142 -15.72 -33.11 -6.30
C SER A 142 -17.04 -33.59 -5.68
N LEU A 143 -17.55 -32.87 -4.69
CA LEU A 143 -18.78 -33.25 -3.98
C LEU A 143 -20.06 -32.85 -4.72
N GLY A 144 -19.96 -32.06 -5.80
CA GLY A 144 -21.13 -31.63 -6.58
C GLY A 144 -22.17 -30.84 -5.77
N ILE A 145 -21.77 -30.22 -4.65
CA ILE A 145 -22.66 -29.43 -3.80
C ILE A 145 -23.07 -28.17 -4.56
N LYS A 146 -24.37 -27.93 -4.72
CA LYS A 146 -24.85 -26.76 -5.49
C LYS A 146 -24.72 -25.46 -4.67
N SER A 147 -24.32 -24.37 -5.34
CA SER A 147 -24.20 -23.02 -4.75
C SER A 147 -25.47 -22.55 -4.04
N GLY A 148 -26.65 -22.92 -4.56
CA GLY A 148 -27.95 -22.58 -3.96
C GLY A 148 -28.16 -23.11 -2.53
N LEU A 149 -27.41 -24.14 -2.09
CA LEU A 149 -27.46 -24.63 -0.70
C LEU A 149 -26.78 -23.67 0.29
N PHE A 150 -25.95 -22.76 -0.18
CA PHE A 150 -25.27 -21.75 0.65
C PHE A 150 -25.95 -20.37 0.59
N ALA A 151 -27.04 -20.24 -0.16
CA ALA A 151 -27.81 -19.00 -0.17
C ALA A 151 -28.61 -18.84 1.13
N ILE A 152 -28.80 -17.59 1.57
CA ILE A 152 -29.72 -17.27 2.67
C ILE A 152 -31.15 -17.52 2.16
N PRO A 153 -31.93 -18.42 2.78
CA PRO A 153 -33.26 -18.76 2.31
C PRO A 153 -34.25 -17.61 2.49
N SER A 154 -35.07 -17.36 1.46
CA SER A 154 -36.22 -16.44 1.52
C SER A 154 -37.49 -17.17 1.04
N PRO A 155 -38.49 -17.43 1.90
CA PRO A 155 -38.61 -17.02 3.31
C PRO A 155 -37.66 -17.77 4.26
N ALA A 156 -37.43 -17.19 5.45
CA ALA A 156 -36.58 -17.77 6.49
C ALA A 156 -37.02 -19.21 6.85
N GLY A 157 -36.06 -20.12 6.98
CA GLY A 157 -36.31 -21.55 7.23
C GLY A 157 -36.41 -22.45 5.98
N GLY A 158 -36.11 -21.91 4.79
CA GLY A 158 -35.93 -22.69 3.57
C GLY A 158 -34.70 -23.63 3.60
N LYS A 159 -34.54 -24.46 2.56
CA LYS A 159 -33.44 -25.44 2.48
C LYS A 159 -32.09 -24.72 2.34
N GLN A 160 -31.27 -24.80 3.37
CA GLN A 160 -29.88 -24.35 3.44
C GLN A 160 -29.00 -25.51 3.90
N PHE A 161 -27.72 -25.50 3.55
CA PHE A 161 -26.74 -26.47 4.03
C PHE A 161 -26.60 -26.39 5.55
N GLN A 162 -26.74 -27.51 6.26
CA GLN A 162 -26.63 -27.56 7.72
C GLN A 162 -25.44 -28.42 8.14
N LEU A 163 -24.59 -27.89 9.02
CA LEU A 163 -23.39 -28.56 9.50
C LEU A 163 -23.72 -29.70 10.47
N LEU A 164 -24.67 -29.48 11.38
CA LEU A 164 -25.07 -30.48 12.39
C LEU A 164 -25.66 -31.76 11.77
N GLY A 165 -26.21 -31.66 10.56
CA GLY A 165 -26.85 -32.79 9.85
C GLY A 165 -25.98 -33.41 8.76
N ILE A 166 -24.68 -33.10 8.69
CA ILE A 166 -23.84 -33.55 7.60
C ILE A 166 -23.60 -35.06 7.64
N ASN A 167 -23.65 -35.71 6.47
CA ASN A 167 -23.29 -37.12 6.37
C ASN A 167 -21.81 -37.31 6.78
N PRO A 168 -21.46 -38.29 7.65
CA PRO A 168 -20.09 -38.47 8.13
C PRO A 168 -19.03 -38.66 7.03
N MET A 169 -19.38 -39.34 5.93
CA MET A 169 -18.45 -39.52 4.80
C MET A 169 -18.21 -38.20 4.07
N VAL A 170 -19.27 -37.41 3.85
CA VAL A 170 -19.17 -36.07 3.25
C VAL A 170 -18.38 -35.13 4.16
N LYS A 171 -18.63 -35.16 5.48
CA LYS A 171 -17.84 -34.41 6.48
C LYS A 171 -16.35 -34.74 6.34
N LYS A 172 -16.02 -36.03 6.31
CA LYS A 172 -14.64 -36.51 6.20
C LYS A 172 -13.97 -36.02 4.91
N GLU A 173 -14.66 -36.04 3.78
CA GLU A 173 -14.12 -35.56 2.50
C GLU A 173 -13.85 -34.05 2.54
N ILE A 174 -14.78 -33.26 3.06
CA ILE A 174 -14.61 -31.80 3.24
C ILE A 174 -13.41 -31.50 4.15
N ILE A 175 -13.35 -32.13 5.33
CA ILE A 175 -12.25 -31.95 6.28
C ILE A 175 -10.91 -32.34 5.65
N THR A 176 -10.86 -33.45 4.90
CA THR A 176 -9.64 -33.88 4.20
C THR A 176 -9.19 -32.84 3.19
N ALA A 177 -10.12 -32.32 2.37
CA ALA A 177 -9.83 -31.31 1.36
C ALA A 177 -9.38 -29.98 1.97
N LEU A 178 -9.99 -29.58 3.10
CA LEU A 178 -9.62 -28.36 3.83
C LEU A 178 -8.27 -28.51 4.52
N THR A 179 -8.01 -29.65 5.17
CA THR A 179 -6.74 -29.96 5.83
C THR A 179 -5.58 -29.89 4.84
N ALA A 180 -5.72 -30.53 3.67
CA ALA A 180 -4.70 -30.49 2.61
C ALA A 180 -4.41 -29.07 2.10
N ARG A 181 -5.36 -28.14 2.22
CA ARG A 181 -5.23 -26.76 1.75
C ARG A 181 -4.69 -25.80 2.82
N TRP A 182 -4.93 -26.09 4.10
CA TRP A 182 -4.68 -25.14 5.19
C TRP A 182 -3.69 -25.61 6.25
N ILE A 183 -3.34 -26.89 6.32
CA ILE A 183 -2.40 -27.44 7.31
C ILE A 183 -1.15 -27.99 6.62
N ALA A 184 -0.01 -27.33 6.84
CA ALA A 184 1.28 -27.86 6.42
C ALA A 184 1.70 -29.04 7.31
N SER A 185 2.34 -30.07 6.71
CA SER A 185 2.69 -31.32 7.39
C SER A 185 3.62 -31.11 8.60
N ASP A 186 4.45 -30.08 8.56
CA ASP A 186 5.41 -29.76 9.62
C ASP A 186 4.96 -28.55 10.46
N GLY A 187 3.67 -28.16 10.38
CA GLY A 187 3.11 -27.02 11.11
C GLY A 187 3.38 -25.66 10.44
N LEU A 188 3.12 -24.55 11.15
CA LEU A 188 3.40 -23.18 10.66
C LEU A 188 4.89 -22.83 10.80
N GLU A 189 5.75 -23.60 10.16
CA GLU A 189 7.18 -23.33 10.08
C GLU A 189 7.55 -22.62 8.77
N VAL A 190 8.73 -21.99 8.74
CA VAL A 190 9.24 -21.36 7.51
C VAL A 190 9.84 -22.44 6.62
N HIS A 191 9.04 -22.96 5.69
CA HIS A 191 9.53 -23.92 4.69
C HIS A 191 10.26 -23.22 3.56
N GLN A 192 11.34 -23.80 3.01
CA GLN A 192 12.03 -23.23 1.83
C GLN A 192 11.08 -23.13 0.62
N TRP A 193 10.88 -21.90 0.13
CA TRP A 193 9.79 -21.55 -0.79
C TRP A 193 9.94 -22.13 -2.21
N SER A 194 11.15 -22.55 -2.62
CA SER A 194 11.42 -23.13 -3.95
C SER A 194 10.63 -24.40 -4.27
N LYS A 195 10.08 -25.11 -3.27
CA LYS A 195 9.24 -26.30 -3.45
C LYS A 195 7.73 -26.06 -3.29
N ARG A 196 7.29 -24.87 -2.87
CA ARG A 196 5.92 -24.68 -2.33
C ARG A 196 4.88 -24.27 -3.35
N ASP A 197 5.21 -23.30 -4.19
CA ASP A 197 4.29 -22.78 -5.21
C ASP A 197 4.05 -23.82 -6.33
N MET A 198 5.05 -24.67 -6.59
CA MET A 198 4.93 -25.82 -7.49
C MET A 198 4.04 -26.94 -6.93
N LEU A 199 3.76 -26.95 -5.62
CA LEU A 199 3.02 -28.02 -4.94
C LEU A 199 1.69 -27.56 -4.31
N ASN A 200 1.27 -26.29 -4.50
CA ASN A 200 0.07 -25.71 -3.86
C ASN A 200 0.03 -25.94 -2.34
N LEU A 201 1.15 -25.72 -1.64
CA LEU A 201 1.21 -25.98 -0.20
C LEU A 201 0.37 -24.98 0.62
N PRO A 202 -0.10 -25.37 1.81
CA PRO A 202 -0.79 -24.49 2.76
C PRO A 202 0.03 -23.26 3.19
N PRO A 203 -0.61 -22.20 3.73
CA PRO A 203 0.09 -21.01 4.24
C PRO A 203 1.16 -21.37 5.28
N ASP A 204 2.33 -20.72 5.25
CA ASP A 204 3.27 -20.74 6.37
C ASP A 204 3.09 -19.55 7.32
N ARG A 205 3.96 -19.50 8.32
CA ARG A 205 4.15 -18.38 9.23
C ARG A 205 4.21 -17.02 8.52
N THR A 206 4.98 -16.89 7.45
CA THR A 206 5.21 -15.61 6.77
C THR A 206 3.96 -15.16 6.02
N MET A 207 3.31 -16.06 5.27
CA MET A 207 2.06 -15.78 4.56
C MET A 207 0.94 -15.43 5.53
N TYR A 208 0.80 -16.18 6.63
CA TYR A 208 -0.19 -15.90 7.65
C TYR A 208 0.06 -14.55 8.35
N GLY A 209 1.30 -14.24 8.71
CA GLY A 209 1.68 -12.95 9.28
C GLY A 209 1.38 -11.78 8.35
N ARG A 210 1.75 -11.88 7.07
CA ARG A 210 1.43 -10.85 6.06
C ARG A 210 -0.07 -10.66 5.88
N ALA A 211 -0.82 -11.75 5.74
CA ALA A 211 -2.27 -11.69 5.61
C ALA A 211 -2.93 -11.04 6.84
N PHE A 212 -2.44 -11.36 8.02
CA PHE A 212 -2.92 -10.77 9.26
C PHE A 212 -2.64 -9.27 9.36
N TRP A 213 -1.42 -8.83 9.10
CA TRP A 213 -1.07 -7.41 9.14
C TRP A 213 -1.79 -6.60 8.06
N THR A 214 -1.92 -7.15 6.84
CA THR A 214 -2.78 -6.57 5.80
C THR A 214 -4.19 -6.36 6.33
N TYR A 215 -4.80 -7.39 6.94
CA TYR A 215 -6.16 -7.30 7.50
C TYR A 215 -6.26 -6.27 8.64
N MET A 216 -5.34 -6.29 9.61
CA MET A 216 -5.34 -5.40 10.77
C MET A 216 -5.25 -3.94 10.39
N HIS A 217 -4.27 -3.60 9.56
CA HIS A 217 -4.12 -2.24 9.10
C HIS A 217 -5.35 -1.82 8.27
N THR A 218 -5.92 -2.73 7.45
CA THR A 218 -7.16 -2.49 6.68
C THR A 218 -8.29 -2.01 7.55
N VAL A 219 -8.63 -2.82 8.54
CA VAL A 219 -9.79 -2.51 9.34
C VAL A 219 -9.55 -1.23 10.14
N SER A 220 -8.32 -0.97 10.59
CA SER A 220 -7.99 0.28 11.29
C SER A 220 -8.15 1.54 10.41
N VAL A 221 -7.77 1.47 9.13
CA VAL A 221 -7.80 2.61 8.19
C VAL A 221 -9.18 2.82 7.57
N TYR A 222 -10.01 1.79 7.50
CA TYR A 222 -11.39 1.90 7.01
C TYR A 222 -12.44 2.08 8.10
N LEU A 223 -12.07 2.01 9.38
CA LEU A 223 -12.97 2.40 10.46
C LEU A 223 -13.52 3.81 10.21
N PRO A 224 -14.81 4.06 10.46
CA PRO A 224 -15.32 5.42 10.52
C PRO A 224 -14.53 6.23 11.55
N HIS A 225 -14.38 7.55 11.34
CA HIS A 225 -13.66 8.41 12.31
C HIS A 225 -14.18 8.24 13.74
N THR A 226 -15.51 8.12 13.87
CA THR A 226 -16.21 7.77 15.10
C THR A 226 -16.93 6.43 14.89
N PRO A 227 -16.27 5.30 15.16
CA PRO A 227 -16.89 3.99 15.06
C PRO A 227 -18.09 3.88 16.02
N ASP A 228 -19.11 3.15 15.62
CA ASP A 228 -20.19 2.79 16.53
C ASP A 228 -19.69 1.78 17.60
N PRO A 229 -20.46 1.54 18.68
CA PRO A 229 -20.05 0.63 19.74
C PRO A 229 -19.76 -0.81 19.27
N ASP A 230 -20.47 -1.31 18.25
CA ASP A 230 -20.28 -2.65 17.72
C ASP A 230 -19.00 -2.74 16.89
N GLN A 231 -18.75 -1.76 16.04
CA GLN A 231 -17.48 -1.62 15.31
C GLN A 231 -16.29 -1.51 16.27
N LEU A 232 -16.42 -0.72 17.32
CA LEU A 232 -15.35 -0.56 18.31
C LEU A 232 -15.10 -1.86 19.08
N ALA A 233 -16.16 -2.57 19.50
CA ALA A 233 -16.05 -3.86 20.15
C ALA A 233 -15.43 -4.91 19.23
N ALA A 234 -15.86 -4.96 17.97
CA ALA A 234 -15.32 -5.88 16.97
C ALA A 234 -13.83 -5.61 16.69
N PHE A 235 -13.40 -4.34 16.63
CA PHE A 235 -11.99 -4.00 16.42
C PHE A 235 -11.13 -4.38 17.63
N LYS A 236 -11.59 -4.04 18.84
CA LYS A 236 -10.90 -4.41 20.08
C LYS A 236 -10.80 -5.92 20.25
N GLY A 237 -11.88 -6.64 19.94
CA GLY A 237 -11.95 -8.09 20.01
C GLY A 237 -10.90 -8.80 19.16
N ILE A 238 -10.39 -8.19 18.08
CA ILE A 238 -9.30 -8.81 17.30
C ILE A 238 -8.09 -9.09 18.20
N PHE A 239 -7.72 -8.12 19.05
CA PHE A 239 -6.57 -8.24 19.94
C PHE A 239 -6.82 -9.25 21.06
N ASP A 240 -8.04 -9.29 21.60
CA ASP A 240 -8.46 -10.28 22.59
C ASP A 240 -8.41 -11.70 21.99
N GLY A 241 -8.78 -11.85 20.72
CA GLY A 241 -8.78 -13.12 20.02
C GLY A 241 -7.38 -13.62 19.64
N ILE A 242 -6.55 -12.79 19.02
CA ILE A 242 -5.21 -13.23 18.56
C ILE A 242 -4.29 -13.65 19.69
N TYR A 243 -4.46 -13.10 20.89
CA TYR A 243 -3.72 -13.59 22.05
C TYR A 243 -3.92 -15.10 22.26
N VAL A 244 -5.15 -15.59 22.10
CA VAL A 244 -5.49 -17.00 22.38
C VAL A 244 -5.35 -17.89 21.15
N VAL A 245 -5.89 -17.47 19.99
CA VAL A 245 -6.11 -18.36 18.84
C VAL A 245 -5.15 -18.17 17.67
N PHE A 246 -4.18 -17.24 17.73
CA PHE A 246 -3.31 -16.97 16.59
C PHE A 246 -2.48 -18.18 16.18
N ALA A 247 -2.65 -18.69 14.96
CA ALA A 247 -2.24 -20.04 14.57
C ALA A 247 -0.73 -20.34 14.74
N CYS A 248 0.13 -19.34 14.56
CA CYS A 248 1.58 -19.48 14.65
C CYS A 248 2.07 -19.44 16.11
N PRO A 249 2.68 -20.51 16.67
CA PRO A 249 3.12 -20.51 18.07
C PRO A 249 4.18 -19.46 18.41
N VAL A 250 5.16 -19.24 17.51
CA VAL A 250 6.21 -18.22 17.70
C VAL A 250 5.60 -16.82 17.73
N CYS A 251 4.68 -16.56 16.81
CA CYS A 251 4.01 -15.28 16.66
C CYS A 251 3.03 -15.05 17.82
N ARG A 252 2.25 -16.06 18.21
CA ARG A 252 1.41 -16.04 19.42
C ARG A 252 2.26 -15.78 20.66
N GLY A 253 3.48 -16.33 20.71
CA GLY A 253 4.48 -16.01 21.71
C GLY A 253 4.84 -14.52 21.78
N HIS A 254 4.88 -13.81 20.65
CA HIS A 254 5.03 -12.34 20.63
C HIS A 254 3.83 -11.67 21.27
N PHE A 255 2.61 -12.04 20.88
CA PHE A 255 1.36 -11.53 21.47
C PHE A 255 1.26 -11.83 22.98
N HIS A 256 1.69 -13.00 23.43
CA HIS A 256 1.69 -13.38 24.84
C HIS A 256 2.58 -12.50 25.72
N LEU A 257 3.71 -11.99 25.19
CA LEU A 257 4.63 -11.15 25.95
C LEU A 257 4.00 -9.81 26.31
N PHE A 258 3.12 -9.30 25.46
CA PHE A 258 2.61 -7.94 25.60
C PHE A 258 1.13 -7.86 25.92
N TYR A 259 0.35 -8.91 25.72
CA TYR A 259 -1.07 -8.89 26.06
C TYR A 259 -1.29 -8.62 27.56
N HIS A 260 -0.40 -9.06 28.43
CA HIS A 260 -0.47 -8.76 29.87
C HIS A 260 0.19 -7.44 30.27
N ASP A 261 0.71 -6.67 29.31
CA ASP A 261 1.33 -5.38 29.60
C ASP A 261 0.28 -4.33 29.98
N PRO A 262 0.36 -3.72 31.17
CA PRO A 262 -0.68 -2.84 31.68
C PRO A 262 -0.81 -1.53 30.88
N VAL A 263 0.27 -1.09 30.21
CA VAL A 263 0.22 0.11 29.36
C VAL A 263 -0.55 -0.19 28.09
N LEU A 264 -0.26 -1.31 27.42
CA LEU A 264 -1.01 -1.72 26.23
C LEU A 264 -2.46 -2.01 26.52
N GLN A 265 -2.78 -2.66 27.65
CA GLN A 265 -4.17 -2.91 28.04
C GLN A 265 -4.92 -1.59 28.27
N SER A 266 -4.31 -0.64 28.97
CA SER A 266 -4.91 0.70 29.15
C SER A 266 -5.11 1.43 27.81
N GLU A 267 -4.17 1.32 26.87
CA GLU A 267 -4.28 1.94 25.55
C GLU A 267 -5.31 1.26 24.65
N HIS A 268 -5.39 -0.06 24.67
CA HIS A 268 -6.41 -0.85 23.98
C HIS A 268 -7.81 -0.50 24.50
N GLU A 269 -7.96 -0.44 25.81
CA GLU A 269 -9.20 0.04 26.46
C GLU A 269 -9.53 1.48 26.06
N ALA A 270 -8.54 2.33 25.81
CA ALA A 270 -8.70 3.74 25.47
C ALA A 270 -9.03 4.04 23.99
N ILE A 271 -8.95 3.07 23.07
CA ILE A 271 -9.30 3.28 21.65
C ILE A 271 -10.74 3.77 21.53
N ARG A 272 -10.95 4.93 20.89
CA ARG A 272 -12.29 5.51 20.64
C ARG A 272 -12.50 5.92 19.19
N THR A 273 -11.43 6.21 18.45
CA THR A 273 -11.48 6.76 17.10
C THR A 273 -10.68 5.92 16.11
N LYS A 274 -10.90 6.14 14.82
CA LYS A 274 -10.07 5.62 13.72
C LYS A 274 -8.57 5.90 13.95
N HIS A 275 -8.22 7.10 14.39
CA HIS A 275 -6.81 7.47 14.59
C HIS A 275 -6.18 6.74 15.78
N ASP A 276 -6.95 6.52 16.85
CA ASP A 276 -6.48 5.68 17.97
C ASP A 276 -6.24 4.23 17.49
N ALA A 277 -7.13 3.70 16.66
CA ALA A 277 -7.00 2.37 16.07
C ALA A 277 -5.73 2.25 15.20
N ILE A 278 -5.49 3.22 14.30
CA ILE A 278 -4.30 3.28 13.45
C ILE A 278 -3.02 3.33 14.30
N LEU A 279 -2.96 4.24 15.29
CA LEU A 279 -1.80 4.39 16.16
C LEU A 279 -1.55 3.13 17.00
N PHE A 280 -2.61 2.49 17.48
CA PHE A 280 -2.49 1.27 18.27
C PHE A 280 -1.94 0.11 17.44
N VAL A 281 -2.44 -0.09 16.21
CA VAL A 281 -1.92 -1.12 15.29
C VAL A 281 -0.47 -0.82 14.91
N TRP A 282 -0.13 0.44 14.63
CA TRP A 282 1.24 0.87 14.36
C TRP A 282 2.20 0.56 15.51
N LYS A 283 1.81 0.89 16.76
CA LYS A 283 2.61 0.57 17.95
C LYS A 283 2.80 -0.94 18.09
N LEU A 284 1.72 -1.71 17.88
CA LEU A 284 1.76 -3.16 17.99
C LEU A 284 2.69 -3.81 16.96
N HIS A 285 2.63 -3.35 15.71
CA HIS A 285 3.53 -3.79 14.66
C HIS A 285 4.98 -3.56 15.11
N ASN A 286 5.30 -2.34 15.53
CA ASN A 286 6.64 -1.98 15.96
C ASN A 286 7.13 -2.78 17.17
N ILE A 287 6.25 -3.16 18.12
CA ILE A 287 6.60 -4.08 19.22
C ILE A 287 7.03 -5.45 18.68
N VAL A 288 6.26 -6.03 17.75
CA VAL A 288 6.58 -7.33 17.15
C VAL A 288 7.89 -7.27 16.34
N THR A 289 8.12 -6.15 15.65
CA THR A 289 9.38 -5.88 14.95
C THR A 289 10.53 -5.76 15.95
N ALA A 290 10.40 -4.96 17.01
CA ALA A 290 11.44 -4.78 18.03
C ALA A 290 11.86 -6.10 18.70
N ASP A 291 10.90 -6.97 19.05
CA ASP A 291 11.22 -8.28 19.64
C ASP A 291 11.98 -9.17 18.66
N GLY A 292 11.54 -9.28 17.41
CA GLY A 292 12.26 -10.11 16.45
C GLY A 292 13.59 -9.51 16.00
N ILE A 293 13.80 -8.18 16.04
CA ILE A 293 15.14 -7.56 15.90
C ILE A 293 16.04 -8.04 17.05
N SER A 294 15.55 -7.98 18.28
CA SER A 294 16.27 -8.40 19.48
C SER A 294 16.62 -9.89 19.47
N ARG A 295 15.78 -10.72 18.83
CA ARG A 295 15.99 -12.17 18.66
C ARG A 295 16.71 -12.55 17.36
N GLY A 296 17.04 -11.60 16.50
CA GLY A 296 17.62 -11.85 15.18
C GLY A 296 16.70 -12.64 14.23
N GLN A 297 15.38 -12.56 14.43
CA GLN A 297 14.35 -13.26 13.66
C GLN A 297 13.89 -12.49 12.41
N TRP A 298 14.06 -11.17 12.39
CA TRP A 298 13.69 -10.31 11.26
C TRP A 298 14.93 -9.90 10.47
N PRO A 299 14.91 -10.01 9.12
CA PRO A 299 16.01 -9.60 8.27
C PRO A 299 16.15 -8.07 8.23
N ASP A 300 15.02 -7.36 8.30
CA ASP A 300 14.97 -5.90 8.46
C ASP A 300 15.15 -5.54 9.95
N ARG A 301 16.05 -4.60 10.22
CA ARG A 301 16.45 -4.17 11.57
C ARG A 301 16.02 -2.75 11.90
N HIS A 302 14.99 -2.25 11.22
CA HIS A 302 14.51 -0.89 11.41
C HIS A 302 13.10 -0.83 11.99
N MET A 303 12.89 0.17 12.85
CA MET A 303 11.58 0.55 13.35
C MET A 303 10.92 1.47 12.33
N PHE A 304 9.59 1.46 12.29
CA PHE A 304 8.86 2.29 11.34
C PHE A 304 8.32 3.59 11.97
N PRO A 305 8.53 4.77 11.34
CA PRO A 305 9.22 4.98 10.06
C PRO A 305 10.77 4.97 10.14
N PRO A 306 11.49 4.37 9.17
CA PRO A 306 12.94 4.14 9.25
C PRO A 306 13.80 5.39 9.03
N THR A 307 13.26 6.42 8.36
CA THR A 307 14.04 7.58 7.86
C THR A 307 13.47 8.93 8.28
N LYS A 308 12.31 8.97 8.94
CA LYS A 308 11.64 10.22 9.33
C LYS A 308 12.11 10.65 10.72
N LYS A 309 12.80 11.80 10.77
CA LYS A 309 13.03 12.50 12.04
C LYS A 309 11.73 13.18 12.43
N LEU A 310 11.05 12.64 13.44
CA LEU A 310 9.98 13.35 14.12
C LEU A 310 10.59 14.58 14.83
N ASP A 311 9.86 15.70 14.86
CA ASP A 311 10.41 16.98 15.31
C ASP A 311 10.87 16.89 16.77
N GLY A 312 12.19 16.99 16.99
CA GLY A 312 12.80 16.91 18.33
C GLY A 312 13.10 15.50 18.87
N LEU A 313 12.75 14.43 18.15
CA LEU A 313 12.88 13.04 18.60
C LEU A 313 14.12 12.30 18.03
N GLY A 314 14.59 12.69 16.84
CA GLY A 314 15.58 11.88 16.12
C GLY A 314 14.93 10.66 15.46
N LEU A 315 15.68 9.57 15.29
CA LEU A 315 15.15 8.29 14.78
C LEU A 315 14.53 7.49 15.93
N LEU A 316 13.40 6.82 15.70
CA LEU A 316 12.75 5.95 16.68
C LEU A 316 13.70 4.84 17.15
N ASN A 317 13.70 4.55 18.45
CA ASN A 317 14.59 3.56 19.04
C ASN A 317 13.84 2.26 19.37
N VAL A 318 14.45 1.11 19.06
CA VAL A 318 13.92 -0.23 19.37
C VAL A 318 13.54 -0.38 20.86
N SER A 319 14.29 0.27 21.75
CA SER A 319 14.01 0.24 23.20
C SER A 319 12.64 0.82 23.59
N GLU A 320 12.10 1.77 22.82
CA GLU A 320 10.80 2.42 23.07
C GLU A 320 9.61 1.47 22.88
N PHE A 321 9.85 0.33 22.21
CA PHE A 321 8.85 -0.69 21.88
C PHE A 321 9.17 -2.06 22.51
N SER A 322 10.15 -2.11 23.42
CA SER A 322 10.57 -3.36 24.07
C SER A 322 9.63 -3.78 25.20
N ILE A 323 9.32 -5.08 25.27
CA ILE A 323 8.43 -5.69 26.28
C ILE A 323 9.03 -7.04 26.74
N PRO A 324 9.07 -7.36 28.05
CA PRO A 324 8.55 -6.58 29.18
C PRO A 324 9.49 -5.44 29.60
N SER A 325 8.94 -4.25 29.86
CA SER A 325 9.71 -3.13 30.39
C SER A 325 9.73 -3.16 31.92
N PRO A 326 10.91 -3.17 32.58
CA PRO A 326 11.01 -3.12 34.04
C PRO A 326 10.47 -1.80 34.64
N THR A 327 10.29 -0.78 33.81
CA THR A 327 9.78 0.55 34.12
C THR A 327 8.86 1.04 33.00
N SER A 328 7.83 0.24 32.65
CA SER A 328 6.89 0.51 31.53
C SER A 328 6.29 1.91 31.52
N ALA A 329 6.19 2.56 32.68
CA ALA A 329 5.73 3.93 32.82
C ALA A 329 6.67 4.99 32.21
N GLN A 330 7.98 4.70 32.05
CA GLN A 330 9.02 5.68 31.69
C GLN A 330 9.66 5.44 30.33
N ASP A 331 9.79 4.17 29.91
CA ASP A 331 10.63 3.79 28.75
C ASP A 331 9.85 3.32 27.51
N GLN A 332 8.52 3.14 27.62
CA GLN A 332 7.69 2.65 26.53
C GLN A 332 6.90 3.78 25.85
N MET A 333 6.80 3.77 24.53
CA MET A 333 5.99 4.70 23.73
C MET A 333 4.52 4.71 24.20
N ARG A 334 3.94 5.90 24.46
CA ARG A 334 2.57 6.10 24.97
C ARG A 334 1.64 6.72 23.94
N LEU A 335 0.44 6.15 23.81
CA LEU A 335 -0.62 6.59 22.89
C LEU A 335 -1.83 7.24 23.59
N ALA A 336 -2.10 6.83 24.84
CA ALA A 336 -3.30 7.25 25.57
C ALA A 336 -3.36 8.75 25.88
N SER A 337 -2.20 9.42 25.98
CA SER A 337 -2.09 10.84 26.28
C SER A 337 -1.21 11.55 25.27
N THR A 338 -1.69 12.65 24.70
CA THR A 338 -0.88 13.53 23.85
C THR A 338 0.02 14.39 24.72
N CYS A 339 1.31 14.44 24.41
CA CYS A 339 2.24 15.32 25.10
C CYS A 339 2.22 16.74 24.53
N ALA A 340 2.58 17.73 25.36
CA ALA A 340 2.70 19.12 24.91
C ALA A 340 3.83 19.30 23.89
N THR A 341 4.87 18.47 23.99
CA THR A 341 6.00 18.36 23.08
C THR A 341 6.39 16.89 22.99
N SER A 342 6.85 16.44 21.83
CA SER A 342 7.29 15.08 21.66
C SER A 342 8.52 14.73 22.51
N THR A 343 8.55 13.49 22.98
CA THR A 343 9.59 12.87 23.81
C THR A 343 9.82 11.44 23.32
N PRO A 344 10.92 10.76 23.71
CA PRO A 344 11.18 9.36 23.36
C PRO A 344 10.01 8.40 23.61
N THR A 345 9.15 8.71 24.59
CA THR A 345 8.08 7.81 25.03
C THR A 345 6.69 8.41 24.91
N CYS A 346 6.54 9.59 24.30
CA CYS A 346 5.23 10.21 24.14
C CYS A 346 5.26 11.24 23.00
N LEU A 347 4.27 11.13 22.12
CA LEU A 347 4.16 11.95 20.92
C LEU A 347 3.25 13.15 21.18
N ASP A 348 3.63 14.30 20.62
CA ASP A 348 2.71 15.44 20.52
C ASP A 348 1.66 15.23 19.42
N LYS A 349 0.77 16.21 19.29
CA LYS A 349 -0.35 16.15 18.36
C LYS A 349 0.09 16.11 16.89
N ALA A 350 1.16 16.83 16.54
CA ALA A 350 1.63 16.93 15.17
C ALA A 350 2.30 15.62 14.74
N ASP A 351 3.16 15.06 15.58
CA ASP A 351 3.83 13.79 15.29
C ASP A 351 2.84 12.61 15.22
N ARG A 352 1.83 12.59 16.10
CA ARG A 352 0.74 11.61 16.00
C ARG A 352 0.01 11.72 14.67
N PHE A 353 -0.30 12.93 14.23
CA PHE A 353 -0.96 13.15 12.95
C PHE A 353 -0.08 12.71 11.78
N GLU A 354 1.22 13.01 11.84
CA GLU A 354 2.17 12.63 10.80
C GLU A 354 2.26 11.10 10.66
N ILE A 355 2.31 10.35 11.77
CA ILE A 355 2.30 8.89 11.75
C ILE A 355 0.99 8.37 11.15
N VAL A 356 -0.16 8.92 11.58
CA VAL A 356 -1.46 8.51 11.03
C VAL A 356 -1.50 8.74 9.52
N ALA A 357 -1.08 9.92 9.06
CA ALA A 357 -1.04 10.24 7.64
C ALA A 357 -0.08 9.32 6.87
N ASP A 358 1.09 9.01 7.44
CA ASP A 358 2.08 8.13 6.81
C ASP A 358 1.56 6.69 6.71
N VAL A 359 0.96 6.15 7.78
CA VAL A 359 0.32 4.82 7.78
C VAL A 359 -0.83 4.76 6.77
N GLN A 360 -1.66 5.81 6.69
CA GLN A 360 -2.76 5.89 5.73
C GLN A 360 -2.27 5.93 4.28
N SER A 361 -1.14 6.60 4.01
CA SER A 361 -0.56 6.69 2.67
C SER A 361 0.09 5.38 2.21
N ARG A 362 0.69 4.61 3.14
CA ARG A 362 1.47 3.40 2.83
C ARG A 362 0.68 2.10 2.94
N TRP A 363 -0.65 2.19 2.99
CA TRP A 363 -1.47 1.18 3.63
C TRP A 363 -1.56 -0.18 2.89
N GLN A 364 -0.97 -0.33 1.70
CA GLN A 364 -0.81 -1.63 1.03
C GLN A 364 0.49 -2.38 1.32
N ILE A 365 1.46 -1.78 2.00
CA ILE A 365 2.82 -2.31 1.96
C ILE A 365 3.19 -3.13 3.21
N GLU A 366 2.36 -4.10 3.59
CA GLU A 366 2.81 -5.15 4.53
C GLU A 366 2.39 -6.53 4.03
N GLY A 367 3.29 -7.31 3.42
CA GLY A 367 4.68 -7.48 3.84
C GLY A 367 5.80 -6.81 3.04
N GLY A 368 5.93 -5.49 3.11
CA GLY A 368 7.20 -4.83 2.86
C GLY A 368 6.99 -3.34 2.76
N ILE A 369 7.20 -2.62 3.86
CA ILE A 369 6.97 -1.17 4.02
C ILE A 369 7.82 -0.29 3.06
N ASP A 370 8.55 -0.94 2.13
CA ASP A 370 9.66 -0.39 1.38
C ASP A 370 9.50 -0.49 -0.15
N GLN A 371 8.40 -0.99 -0.72
CA GLN A 371 8.32 -1.17 -2.18
C GLN A 371 7.94 0.13 -2.93
N PRO A 372 8.60 0.45 -4.06
CA PRO A 372 8.29 1.65 -4.84
C PRO A 372 6.93 1.53 -5.55
N LEU A 373 6.11 2.58 -5.41
CA LEU A 373 4.76 2.71 -6.01
C LEU A 373 4.79 3.06 -7.51
N LYS A 374 5.99 3.16 -8.10
CA LYS A 374 6.23 3.46 -9.51
C LYS A 374 7.34 2.57 -10.04
N ASP A 375 7.16 2.11 -11.26
CA ASP A 375 8.16 1.36 -12.01
C ASP A 375 8.31 1.92 -13.44
N ASP A 376 8.50 3.24 -13.52
CA ASP A 376 8.68 3.94 -14.80
C ASP A 376 10.17 3.99 -15.18
N SER A 377 10.45 4.21 -16.46
CA SER A 377 11.81 4.51 -16.93
C SER A 377 12.31 5.85 -16.33
N PRO A 378 13.62 6.05 -16.10
CA PRO A 378 14.13 7.24 -15.40
C PRO A 378 13.94 8.53 -16.21
N VAL A 379 13.79 8.41 -17.53
CA VAL A 379 13.38 9.49 -18.42
C VAL A 379 12.30 8.99 -19.37
N PRO A 380 11.37 9.85 -19.83
CA PRO A 380 10.39 9.48 -20.84
C PRO A 380 11.07 8.97 -22.12
N SER A 381 10.56 7.86 -22.65
CA SER A 381 11.05 7.29 -23.90
C SER A 381 10.84 8.20 -25.10
N CYS A 382 9.82 9.07 -25.04
CA CYS A 382 9.40 9.96 -26.11
C CYS A 382 9.26 11.40 -25.61
N SER A 383 9.33 12.35 -26.54
CA SER A 383 8.92 13.73 -26.26
C SER A 383 7.44 13.78 -25.85
N ALA A 384 7.08 14.74 -25.01
CA ALA A 384 5.69 14.96 -24.63
C ALA A 384 4.77 15.12 -25.86
N ALA A 385 3.50 14.73 -25.68
CA ALA A 385 2.48 14.92 -26.69
C ALA A 385 2.33 16.42 -27.03
N GLY A 386 2.09 16.74 -28.29
CA GLY A 386 1.72 18.10 -28.68
C GLY A 386 0.34 18.50 -28.14
N PRO A 387 -0.03 19.80 -28.12
CA PRO A 387 -1.26 20.30 -27.49
C PRO A 387 -2.59 19.69 -27.98
N ASN A 388 -2.59 19.06 -29.16
CA ASN A 388 -3.75 18.40 -29.77
C ASN A 388 -3.50 16.92 -30.09
N GLN A 389 -2.38 16.35 -29.61
CA GLN A 389 -2.06 14.94 -29.80
C GLN A 389 -2.59 14.15 -28.60
N LYS A 390 -3.28 13.03 -28.85
CA LYS A 390 -3.72 12.12 -27.79
C LYS A 390 -2.55 11.39 -27.17
N THR A 391 -2.69 10.93 -25.94
CA THR A 391 -1.69 10.08 -25.26
C THR A 391 -2.25 8.67 -25.12
N LEU A 392 -1.45 7.67 -25.45
CA LEU A 392 -1.76 6.28 -25.16
C LEU A 392 -0.77 5.80 -24.11
N ARG A 393 -1.25 5.61 -22.88
CA ARG A 393 -0.47 4.89 -21.87
C ARG A 393 -0.75 3.40 -21.96
N MET A 394 0.30 2.62 -22.14
CA MET A 394 0.21 1.18 -22.30
C MET A 394 1.30 0.50 -21.47
N ASP A 395 0.90 -0.15 -20.39
CA ASP A 395 1.80 -0.94 -19.55
C ASP A 395 1.68 -2.41 -19.93
N MET A 396 2.81 -3.09 -20.13
CA MET A 396 2.87 -4.53 -20.39
C MET A 396 3.59 -5.24 -19.25
N TYR A 397 2.99 -6.31 -18.74
CA TYR A 397 3.50 -7.08 -17.62
C TYR A 397 3.92 -8.47 -18.10
N VAL A 398 5.19 -8.82 -17.91
CA VAL A 398 5.82 -10.02 -18.47
C VAL A 398 6.68 -10.74 -17.44
N MET A 399 7.12 -11.96 -17.76
CA MET A 399 8.22 -12.64 -17.08
C MET A 399 9.29 -12.93 -18.13
N GLY A 400 10.57 -12.82 -17.78
CA GLY A 400 11.66 -12.89 -18.76
C GLY A 400 11.70 -14.17 -19.60
N LYS A 401 11.21 -15.31 -19.09
CA LYS A 401 11.19 -16.60 -19.81
C LYS A 401 9.80 -17.10 -20.21
N CYS A 402 8.79 -16.26 -20.11
CA CYS A 402 7.41 -16.60 -20.43
C CYS A 402 7.20 -16.79 -21.96
N PRO A 403 6.88 -18.01 -22.45
CA PRO A 403 6.73 -18.24 -23.90
C PRO A 403 5.57 -17.46 -24.53
N TRP A 404 4.52 -17.18 -23.77
CA TRP A 404 3.38 -16.38 -24.24
C TRP A 404 3.72 -14.88 -24.30
N CYS A 405 4.63 -14.43 -23.43
CA CYS A 405 5.11 -13.06 -23.40
C CYS A 405 6.01 -12.82 -24.61
N ALA A 406 6.89 -13.76 -24.94
CA ALA A 406 7.69 -13.73 -26.16
C ALA A 406 6.83 -13.68 -27.44
N LYS A 407 5.78 -14.51 -27.53
CA LYS A 407 4.82 -14.45 -28.66
C LYS A 407 4.12 -13.09 -28.74
N ALA A 408 3.79 -12.51 -27.60
CA ALA A 408 3.14 -11.21 -27.58
C ALA A 408 4.10 -10.10 -28.00
N MET A 409 5.32 -10.10 -27.47
CA MET A 409 6.39 -9.17 -27.82
C MET A 409 6.70 -9.23 -29.32
N ASP A 410 6.84 -10.44 -29.88
CA ASP A 410 7.07 -10.65 -31.32
C ASP A 410 6.00 -10.02 -32.21
N LYS A 411 4.73 -10.05 -31.75
CA LYS A 411 3.61 -9.47 -32.50
C LYS A 411 3.52 -7.94 -32.38
N ILE A 412 4.04 -7.33 -31.31
CA ILE A 412 3.82 -5.91 -31.02
C ILE A 412 5.08 -5.04 -31.07
N ALA A 413 6.28 -5.61 -31.00
CA ALA A 413 7.54 -4.86 -30.86
C ALA A 413 7.70 -3.77 -31.93
N ASP A 414 7.43 -4.09 -33.20
CA ASP A 414 7.50 -3.14 -34.32
C ASP A 414 6.47 -2.00 -34.23
N SER A 415 5.40 -2.20 -33.47
CA SER A 415 4.36 -1.19 -33.23
C SER A 415 4.67 -0.29 -32.03
N ILE A 416 5.61 -0.66 -31.17
CA ILE A 416 6.03 0.15 -30.01
C ILE A 416 6.99 1.24 -30.49
N LYS A 417 6.41 2.41 -30.82
CA LYS A 417 7.13 3.60 -31.26
C LYS A 417 6.41 4.85 -30.76
N CYS A 418 7.12 5.97 -30.69
CA CYS A 418 6.59 7.21 -30.10
C CYS A 418 5.29 7.68 -30.75
N ASP A 419 5.18 7.60 -32.07
CA ASP A 419 3.95 7.90 -32.79
C ASP A 419 3.23 6.58 -33.12
N TYR A 420 2.35 6.18 -32.21
CA TYR A 420 1.55 4.97 -32.37
C TYR A 420 0.36 5.28 -33.29
N THR A 421 0.13 4.39 -34.25
CA THR A 421 -0.97 4.52 -35.21
C THR A 421 -1.70 3.21 -35.34
N CYS A 422 -3.03 3.27 -35.42
CA CYS A 422 -3.85 2.11 -35.71
C CYS A 422 -5.09 2.49 -36.51
N VAL A 423 -5.74 1.54 -37.15
CA VAL A 423 -6.90 1.79 -38.01
C VAL A 423 -8.14 1.17 -37.36
N ARG A 424 -9.18 1.97 -37.19
CA ARG A 424 -10.49 1.52 -36.71
C ARG A 424 -11.59 2.15 -37.53
N ASP A 425 -12.54 1.35 -37.99
CA ASP A 425 -13.68 1.81 -38.82
C ASP A 425 -13.25 2.65 -40.04
N GLY A 426 -12.12 2.29 -40.66
CA GLY A 426 -11.54 3.02 -41.80
C GLY A 426 -10.85 4.34 -41.45
N VAL A 427 -10.76 4.70 -40.17
CA VAL A 427 -10.10 5.91 -39.68
C VAL A 427 -8.76 5.56 -39.05
N THR A 428 -7.70 6.21 -39.51
CA THR A 428 -6.38 6.13 -38.85
C THR A 428 -6.38 7.01 -37.61
N LEU A 429 -6.22 6.38 -36.45
CA LEU A 429 -6.04 7.02 -35.17
C LEU A 429 -4.56 7.10 -34.85
N SER A 430 -4.14 8.20 -34.23
CA SER A 430 -2.76 8.41 -33.79
C SER A 430 -2.70 8.91 -32.35
N ALA A 431 -1.67 8.45 -31.63
CA ALA A 431 -1.39 8.87 -30.26
C ALA A 431 0.12 8.92 -30.01
N ARG A 432 0.52 9.77 -29.07
CA ARG A 432 1.83 9.71 -28.45
C ARG A 432 1.83 8.52 -27.49
N LEU A 433 2.69 7.55 -27.74
CA LEU A 433 2.81 6.37 -26.87
C LEU A 433 3.62 6.73 -25.62
N ASP A 434 3.10 6.33 -24.46
CA ASP A 434 3.81 6.15 -23.19
C ASP A 434 3.74 4.66 -22.84
N PHE A 435 4.78 3.91 -23.21
CA PHE A 435 4.86 2.47 -23.00
C PHE A 435 5.84 2.14 -21.87
N GLN A 436 5.41 1.32 -20.92
CA GLN A 436 6.30 0.73 -19.91
C GLN A 436 6.18 -0.79 -19.94
N MET A 437 7.29 -1.45 -19.64
CA MET A 437 7.32 -2.90 -19.46
C MET A 437 7.75 -3.23 -18.03
N HIS A 438 6.97 -4.06 -17.37
CA HIS A 438 7.14 -4.47 -15.98
C HIS A 438 7.36 -5.97 -15.89
N MET A 439 8.20 -6.37 -14.95
CA MET A 439 8.49 -7.76 -14.64
C MET A 439 7.54 -8.26 -13.56
N VAL A 440 7.11 -9.51 -13.71
CA VAL A 440 6.24 -10.22 -12.79
C VAL A 440 7.02 -11.36 -12.18
N GLY A 441 7.01 -11.43 -10.85
CA GLY A 441 7.60 -12.52 -10.10
C GLY A 441 7.41 -12.29 -8.62
N LEU A 442 8.23 -12.93 -7.81
CA LEU A 442 8.10 -12.91 -6.36
C LEU A 442 9.29 -12.19 -5.73
N ASN A 443 9.02 -11.20 -4.87
CA ASN A 443 10.03 -10.64 -3.98
C ASN A 443 9.67 -10.98 -2.54
N ASN A 444 10.51 -11.78 -1.91
CA ASN A 444 10.36 -12.22 -0.53
C ASN A 444 11.20 -11.39 0.45
N GLY A 445 12.08 -10.52 -0.05
CA GLY A 445 12.93 -9.62 0.73
C GLY A 445 12.32 -8.24 0.83
N THR A 446 13.09 -7.28 1.34
CA THR A 446 12.69 -5.87 1.30
C THR A 446 13.05 -5.27 -0.07
N TYR A 447 12.78 -3.99 -0.28
CA TYR A 447 13.33 -3.30 -1.45
C TYR A 447 14.85 -3.06 -1.29
N GLU A 448 15.33 -2.85 -0.06
CA GLU A 448 16.74 -2.59 0.21
C GLU A 448 17.60 -3.86 0.22
N ASP A 449 17.01 -5.01 0.58
CA ASP A 449 17.63 -6.32 0.49
C ASP A 449 16.67 -7.29 -0.24
N PRO A 450 16.60 -7.20 -1.59
CA PRO A 450 15.71 -8.03 -2.39
C PRO A 450 15.99 -9.52 -2.26
N TRP A 451 14.93 -10.31 -2.10
CA TRP A 451 15.01 -11.76 -2.24
C TRP A 451 14.10 -12.21 -3.36
N LEU A 452 14.63 -12.15 -4.57
CA LEU A 452 13.86 -12.31 -5.81
C LEU A 452 13.80 -13.77 -6.25
N ARG A 453 12.61 -14.17 -6.70
CA ARG A 453 12.35 -15.45 -7.34
C ARG A 453 11.55 -15.23 -8.62
N ALA A 454 12.23 -15.37 -9.74
CA ALA A 454 11.63 -15.47 -11.05
C ALA A 454 10.95 -16.85 -11.22
N ILE A 455 9.82 -16.89 -11.93
CA ILE A 455 8.94 -18.05 -12.03
C ILE A 455 9.58 -19.22 -12.79
N HIS A 456 10.41 -18.94 -13.78
CA HIS A 456 11.11 -19.91 -14.63
C HIS A 456 12.58 -20.12 -14.20
N GLY A 457 12.92 -19.72 -12.97
CA GLY A 457 14.19 -20.04 -12.32
C GLY A 457 15.29 -18.98 -12.46
N PRO A 458 16.49 -19.25 -11.92
CA PRO A 458 17.52 -18.21 -11.71
C PRO A 458 18.01 -17.52 -12.99
N SER A 459 18.00 -18.23 -14.12
CA SER A 459 18.42 -17.66 -15.40
C SER A 459 17.42 -16.65 -15.96
N GLU A 460 16.13 -16.76 -15.62
CA GLU A 460 15.14 -15.71 -15.90
C GLU A 460 15.49 -14.44 -15.12
N LEU A 461 15.76 -14.55 -13.82
CA LEU A 461 16.11 -13.40 -12.98
C LEU A 461 17.34 -12.63 -13.53
N VAL A 462 18.36 -13.34 -14.01
CA VAL A 462 19.52 -12.69 -14.66
C VAL A 462 19.11 -11.96 -15.95
N GLY A 463 18.20 -12.56 -16.74
CA GLY A 463 17.62 -11.92 -17.92
C GLY A 463 16.84 -10.65 -17.57
N GLU A 464 15.94 -10.74 -16.59
CA GLU A 464 15.11 -9.63 -16.15
C GLU A 464 15.93 -8.46 -15.58
N ARG A 465 17.05 -8.75 -14.90
CA ARG A 465 18.03 -7.72 -14.48
C ARG A 465 18.61 -6.97 -15.69
N LEU A 466 19.03 -7.70 -16.73
CA LEU A 466 19.58 -7.10 -17.95
C LEU A 466 18.51 -6.31 -18.71
N GLU A 467 17.29 -6.83 -18.79
CA GLU A 467 16.15 -6.20 -19.44
C GLU A 467 15.76 -4.89 -18.71
N LEU A 468 15.62 -4.91 -17.40
CA LEU A 468 15.34 -3.67 -16.64
C LEU A 468 16.50 -2.68 -16.68
N CYS A 469 17.76 -3.14 -16.73
CA CYS A 469 18.90 -2.27 -16.99
C CYS A 469 18.90 -1.68 -18.41
N ALA A 470 18.42 -2.42 -19.42
CA ALA A 470 18.21 -1.88 -20.75
C ALA A 470 17.16 -0.78 -20.72
N ARG A 471 16.05 -0.98 -19.99
CA ARG A 471 15.04 0.07 -19.77
C ARG A 471 15.60 1.29 -19.04
N GLN A 472 16.44 1.07 -18.03
CA GLN A 472 17.08 2.13 -17.25
C GLN A 472 18.02 3.01 -18.10
N HIS A 473 18.88 2.39 -18.92
CA HIS A 473 19.93 3.11 -19.64
C HIS A 473 19.59 3.47 -21.09
N TYR A 474 18.68 2.72 -21.72
CA TYR A 474 18.27 2.91 -23.11
C TYR A 474 16.75 3.12 -23.27
N PRO A 475 16.10 4.00 -22.47
CA PRO A 475 14.65 4.21 -22.57
C PRO A 475 14.24 4.96 -23.85
N ARG A 476 15.13 5.79 -24.41
CA ARG A 476 14.81 6.69 -25.54
C ARG A 476 14.36 5.90 -26.77
N ALA A 477 13.28 6.39 -27.39
CA ALA A 477 12.65 5.79 -28.56
C ALA A 477 12.37 4.28 -28.39
N TYR A 478 12.14 3.82 -27.15
CA TYR A 478 11.90 2.42 -26.81
C TYR A 478 13.02 1.48 -27.26
N GLN A 479 14.27 1.96 -27.30
CA GLN A 479 15.41 1.16 -27.74
C GLN A 479 15.53 -0.16 -26.93
N TYR A 480 15.27 -0.11 -25.62
CA TYR A 480 15.22 -1.27 -24.72
C TYR A 480 14.29 -2.40 -25.18
N ILE A 481 13.20 -2.09 -25.91
CA ILE A 481 12.27 -3.09 -26.45
C ILE A 481 12.93 -3.96 -27.53
N ARG A 482 13.85 -3.41 -28.32
CA ARG A 482 14.59 -4.18 -29.32
C ARG A 482 15.48 -5.24 -28.67
N PHE A 483 16.08 -4.89 -27.53
CA PHE A 483 16.88 -5.82 -26.74
C PHE A 483 16.01 -6.92 -26.13
N MET A 484 14.92 -6.55 -25.46
CA MET A 484 13.97 -7.51 -24.87
C MET A 484 13.36 -8.45 -25.91
N HIS A 485 12.87 -7.92 -27.04
CA HIS A 485 12.33 -8.73 -28.14
C HIS A 485 13.37 -9.73 -28.68
N CYS A 486 14.62 -9.30 -28.87
CA CYS A 486 15.68 -10.21 -29.29
C CYS A 486 15.97 -11.33 -28.27
N MET A 487 15.91 -11.03 -26.97
CA MET A 487 16.05 -12.02 -25.90
C MET A 487 14.89 -13.02 -25.94
N ASP A 488 13.67 -12.53 -26.12
CA ASP A 488 12.43 -13.28 -26.20
C ASP A 488 12.34 -14.24 -27.41
N LEU A 489 13.10 -14.00 -28.49
CA LEU A 489 13.15 -14.91 -29.65
C LEU A 489 13.54 -16.35 -29.26
N ASN A 490 14.24 -16.53 -28.14
CA ASN A 490 14.46 -17.85 -27.56
C ASN A 490 14.57 -17.77 -26.02
N VAL A 491 13.41 -17.67 -25.37
CA VAL A 491 13.26 -17.59 -23.90
C VAL A 491 14.00 -18.68 -23.13
N SER A 492 14.10 -19.89 -23.69
CA SER A 492 14.73 -21.03 -23.00
C SER A 492 16.20 -20.77 -22.66
N ILE A 493 16.91 -20.01 -23.51
CA ILE A 493 18.34 -19.76 -23.37
C ILE A 493 18.67 -18.39 -22.77
N ILE A 494 17.68 -17.58 -22.38
CA ILE A 494 17.94 -16.36 -21.60
C ILE A 494 18.78 -16.74 -20.35
N PRO A 495 19.85 -15.99 -20.01
CA PRO A 495 20.28 -14.72 -20.59
C PRO A 495 21.37 -14.83 -21.70
N LEU A 496 21.66 -16.03 -22.21
CA LEU A 496 22.83 -16.29 -23.07
C LEU A 496 22.87 -15.48 -24.38
N ARG A 497 21.73 -14.95 -24.83
CA ARG A 497 21.61 -14.10 -26.03
C ARG A 497 21.94 -12.63 -25.77
N ALA A 498 22.21 -12.23 -24.53
CA ALA A 498 22.45 -10.82 -24.20
C ALA A 498 23.54 -10.16 -25.08
N PRO A 499 24.67 -10.79 -25.43
CA PRO A 499 25.69 -10.16 -26.26
C PRO A 499 25.22 -9.80 -27.67
N GLU A 500 24.59 -10.75 -28.36
CA GLU A 500 24.04 -10.55 -29.71
C GLU A 500 22.83 -9.60 -29.70
N CYS A 501 22.01 -9.64 -28.65
CA CYS A 501 20.88 -8.72 -28.50
C CYS A 501 21.30 -7.29 -28.18
N ALA A 502 22.32 -7.10 -27.33
CA ALA A 502 22.89 -5.78 -27.08
C ALA A 502 23.51 -5.19 -28.37
N ALA A 503 24.28 -5.99 -29.11
CA ALA A 503 24.89 -5.57 -30.37
C ALA A 503 23.84 -5.15 -31.42
N SER A 504 22.80 -5.97 -31.63
CA SER A 504 21.73 -5.67 -32.59
C SER A 504 20.85 -4.49 -32.18
N ALA A 505 20.67 -4.26 -30.87
CA ALA A 505 19.94 -3.12 -30.34
C ALA A 505 20.79 -1.85 -30.22
N GLY A 506 22.11 -1.91 -30.50
CA GLY A 506 23.02 -0.78 -30.36
C GLY A 506 23.25 -0.36 -28.90
N MET A 507 23.35 -1.33 -27.99
CA MET A 507 23.57 -1.14 -26.55
C MET A 507 24.96 -1.60 -26.12
N ASP A 508 25.48 -0.99 -25.07
CA ASP A 508 26.72 -1.38 -24.41
C ASP A 508 26.44 -2.54 -23.44
N LEU A 509 26.88 -3.74 -23.79
CA LEU A 509 26.69 -4.93 -22.96
C LEU A 509 27.36 -4.79 -21.59
N ASP A 510 28.55 -4.18 -21.52
CA ASP A 510 29.29 -4.06 -20.27
C ASP A 510 28.55 -3.12 -19.31
N LEU A 511 27.94 -2.05 -19.82
CA LEU A 511 27.05 -1.18 -19.05
C LEU A 511 25.83 -1.95 -18.50
N LEU A 512 25.18 -2.77 -19.33
CA LEU A 512 24.04 -3.57 -18.90
C LEU A 512 24.41 -4.59 -17.83
N VAL A 513 25.54 -5.28 -18.00
CA VAL A 513 26.05 -6.26 -17.02
C VAL A 513 26.46 -5.56 -15.72
N ALA A 514 27.11 -4.40 -15.80
CA ALA A 514 27.47 -3.62 -14.62
C ALA A 514 26.23 -3.15 -13.84
N CYS A 515 25.23 -2.58 -14.52
CA CYS A 515 23.95 -2.22 -13.91
C CYS A 515 23.27 -3.44 -13.30
N ALA A 516 23.21 -4.57 -14.04
CA ALA A 516 22.56 -5.78 -13.57
C ALA A 516 23.18 -6.25 -12.26
N ASN A 517 24.52 -6.19 -12.13
CA ASN A 517 25.27 -6.60 -10.94
C ASN A 517 25.16 -5.63 -9.75
N MET A 518 25.03 -4.32 -9.99
CA MET A 518 24.99 -3.32 -8.91
C MET A 518 23.57 -3.00 -8.43
N GLU A 519 22.66 -2.72 -9.36
CA GLU A 519 21.33 -2.17 -9.08
C GLU A 519 20.18 -3.06 -9.60
N GLY A 520 20.49 -4.01 -10.49
CA GLY A 520 19.49 -4.83 -11.17
C GLY A 520 18.52 -5.57 -10.24
N GLU A 521 18.98 -6.04 -9.09
CA GLU A 521 18.09 -6.69 -8.11
C GLU A 521 17.08 -5.70 -7.50
N ARG A 522 17.49 -4.47 -7.20
CA ARG A 522 16.55 -3.44 -6.73
C ARG A 522 15.55 -3.05 -7.82
N LEU A 523 15.99 -2.99 -9.08
CA LEU A 523 15.11 -2.71 -10.22
C LEU A 523 14.04 -3.81 -10.38
N VAL A 524 14.45 -5.09 -10.34
CA VAL A 524 13.50 -6.22 -10.44
C VAL A 524 12.58 -6.27 -9.22
N ALA A 525 13.10 -5.99 -8.02
CA ALA A 525 12.29 -5.88 -6.80
C ALA A 525 11.16 -4.86 -6.94
N GLY A 526 11.50 -3.65 -7.39
CA GLY A 526 10.53 -2.59 -7.63
C GLY A 526 9.49 -3.00 -8.68
N SER A 527 9.93 -3.62 -9.76
CA SER A 527 9.05 -4.07 -10.83
C SER A 527 8.09 -5.18 -10.40
N TYR A 528 8.57 -6.18 -9.65
CA TYR A 528 7.73 -7.23 -9.06
C TYR A 528 6.71 -6.65 -8.08
N GLY A 529 7.16 -5.73 -7.20
CA GLY A 529 6.29 -5.03 -6.26
C GLY A 529 5.17 -4.27 -6.99
N PHE A 530 5.52 -3.51 -8.02
CA PHE A 530 4.57 -2.77 -8.84
C PHE A 530 3.59 -3.67 -9.59
N SER A 531 4.05 -4.77 -10.19
CA SER A 531 3.21 -5.77 -10.85
C SER A 531 2.24 -6.44 -9.88
N SER A 532 2.69 -6.75 -8.67
CA SER A 532 1.86 -7.31 -7.59
C SER A 532 0.80 -6.30 -7.15
N TRP A 533 1.19 -5.03 -6.95
CA TRP A 533 0.29 -3.91 -6.66
C TRP A 533 -0.80 -3.74 -7.72
N MET A 534 -0.45 -3.87 -9.00
CA MET A 534 -1.41 -3.84 -10.11
C MET A 534 -2.31 -5.09 -10.19
N GLY A 535 -2.14 -6.07 -9.30
CA GLY A 535 -2.92 -7.31 -9.25
C GLY A 535 -2.74 -8.12 -10.53
N ILE A 536 -1.51 -8.25 -11.01
CA ILE A 536 -1.18 -9.01 -12.21
C ILE A 536 -0.87 -10.45 -11.79
N GLU A 537 -1.78 -11.37 -12.12
CA GLU A 537 -1.66 -12.79 -11.77
C GLU A 537 -1.29 -13.68 -12.96
N ILE A 538 -1.31 -13.13 -14.18
CA ILE A 538 -1.08 -13.85 -15.45
C ILE A 538 -0.24 -12.96 -16.37
N THR A 539 0.68 -13.54 -17.12
CA THR A 539 1.44 -12.83 -18.16
C THR A 539 1.31 -13.51 -19.53
N PRO A 540 1.39 -12.74 -20.64
CA PRO A 540 1.43 -11.28 -20.66
C PRO A 540 0.09 -10.70 -20.21
N THR A 541 0.13 -9.54 -19.56
CA THR A 541 -1.06 -8.71 -19.31
C THR A 541 -0.76 -7.29 -19.78
N PHE A 542 -1.76 -6.63 -20.35
CA PHE A 542 -1.67 -5.22 -20.73
C PHE A 542 -2.62 -4.38 -19.90
N VAL A 543 -2.22 -3.16 -19.57
CA VAL A 543 -3.09 -2.14 -18.96
C VAL A 543 -3.07 -0.89 -19.84
N LEU A 544 -4.23 -0.51 -20.36
CA LEU A 544 -4.40 0.68 -21.20
C LEU A 544 -4.99 1.84 -20.38
N ASN A 545 -4.35 3.00 -20.46
CA ASN A 545 -4.73 4.26 -19.81
C ASN A 545 -5.13 4.07 -18.33
N HIS A 546 -4.42 3.19 -17.60
CA HIS A 546 -4.68 2.81 -16.21
C HIS A 546 -6.06 2.25 -15.89
N LYS A 547 -6.84 1.89 -16.92
CA LYS A 547 -8.27 1.56 -16.78
C LYS A 547 -8.58 0.14 -17.25
N LYS A 548 -8.07 -0.23 -18.42
CA LYS A 548 -8.45 -1.49 -19.06
C LYS A 548 -7.32 -2.50 -18.96
N LYS A 549 -7.52 -3.52 -18.11
CA LYS A 549 -6.69 -4.72 -18.05
C LYS A 549 -7.11 -5.71 -19.15
N ILE A 550 -6.15 -6.19 -19.92
CA ILE A 550 -6.30 -7.17 -21.00
C ILE A 550 -5.37 -8.34 -20.68
N LEU A 551 -5.94 -9.53 -20.50
CA LEU A 551 -5.18 -10.74 -20.18
C LEU A 551 -4.75 -11.44 -21.48
N GLY A 552 -3.47 -11.79 -21.58
CA GLY A 552 -2.89 -12.37 -22.80
C GLY A 552 -2.84 -11.37 -23.95
N LEU A 553 -2.67 -11.90 -25.17
CA LEU A 553 -2.73 -11.13 -26.41
C LEU A 553 -3.87 -11.64 -27.31
N PRO A 554 -5.11 -11.12 -27.16
CA PRO A 554 -6.24 -11.54 -27.98
C PRO A 554 -6.06 -11.12 -29.45
N ASP A 555 -6.76 -11.79 -30.38
CA ASP A 555 -6.63 -11.50 -31.81
C ASP A 555 -7.05 -10.07 -32.17
N ASN A 556 -8.06 -9.52 -31.50
CA ASN A 556 -8.54 -8.15 -31.64
C ASN A 556 -7.83 -7.15 -30.71
N PHE A 557 -6.61 -7.45 -30.24
CA PHE A 557 -5.85 -6.55 -29.36
C PHE A 557 -5.69 -5.14 -29.95
N THR A 558 -5.32 -5.02 -31.23
CA THR A 558 -5.16 -3.73 -31.90
C THR A 558 -6.46 -2.92 -31.89
N ASP A 559 -7.61 -3.56 -32.11
CA ASP A 559 -8.91 -2.87 -32.07
C ASP A 559 -9.23 -2.34 -30.67
N MET A 560 -8.88 -3.11 -29.62
CA MET A 560 -9.03 -2.67 -28.23
C MET A 560 -8.14 -1.45 -27.92
N VAL A 561 -6.91 -1.43 -28.43
CA VAL A 561 -6.00 -0.28 -28.30
C VAL A 561 -6.56 0.93 -29.04
N CYS A 562 -7.02 0.75 -30.28
CA CYS A 562 -7.65 1.82 -31.06
C CYS A 562 -8.89 2.41 -30.36
N GLU A 563 -9.69 1.56 -29.71
CA GLU A 563 -10.83 2.04 -28.91
C GLU A 563 -10.39 3.02 -27.83
N HIS A 564 -9.31 2.69 -27.13
CA HIS A 564 -8.79 3.51 -26.04
C HIS A 564 -8.22 4.82 -26.57
N ILE A 565 -7.55 4.82 -27.72
CA ILE A 565 -7.16 6.05 -28.39
C ILE A 565 -8.39 6.87 -28.80
N ALA A 566 -9.45 6.25 -29.32
CA ALA A 566 -10.66 6.96 -29.73
C ALA A 566 -11.37 7.62 -28.55
N LEU A 567 -11.47 6.91 -27.42
CA LEU A 567 -12.10 7.37 -26.17
C LEU A 567 -11.27 8.42 -25.42
N ASP A 568 -9.95 8.42 -25.61
CA ASP A 568 -9.07 9.36 -24.94
C ASP A 568 -9.26 10.79 -25.47
N LYS A 569 -9.26 11.75 -24.55
CA LYS A 569 -9.32 13.19 -24.88
C LYS A 569 -7.89 13.71 -24.93
N PRO A 570 -7.55 14.64 -25.84
CA PRO A 570 -6.23 15.28 -25.83
C PRO A 570 -5.93 15.83 -24.44
N ASP A 571 -4.74 15.54 -23.91
CA ASP A 571 -4.31 16.05 -22.61
C ASP A 571 -4.24 17.58 -22.65
N ALA A 572 -5.19 18.24 -21.99
CA ALA A 572 -5.12 19.66 -21.71
C ALA A 572 -4.27 19.90 -20.45
N ALA A 573 -2.95 19.68 -20.53
CA ALA A 573 -2.06 19.95 -19.40
C ALA A 573 -0.74 20.59 -19.86
N LEU A 574 -0.74 21.92 -20.01
CA LEU A 574 0.16 22.88 -19.34
C LEU A 574 -0.01 24.30 -19.95
N ALA A 575 -1.18 24.92 -19.77
CA ALA A 575 -1.39 26.35 -20.05
C ALA A 575 -1.87 27.12 -18.81
N ALA A 576 -1.62 26.59 -17.62
CA ALA A 576 -2.04 27.18 -16.34
C ALA A 576 -0.90 27.20 -15.30
N THR A 577 0.26 27.74 -15.69
CA THR A 577 1.29 28.23 -14.75
C THR A 577 1.87 29.60 -15.14
N THR A 578 1.26 30.31 -16.08
CA THR A 578 1.61 31.70 -16.42
C THR A 578 0.38 32.57 -16.66
N ALA A 579 -0.58 32.59 -15.73
CA ALA A 579 -1.62 33.62 -15.73
C ALA A 579 -2.27 33.82 -14.34
N GLY A 580 -1.83 34.86 -13.64
CA GLY A 580 -2.60 35.60 -12.62
C GLY A 580 -2.63 35.01 -11.20
N GLY A 581 -2.19 35.70 -10.16
CA GLY A 581 -1.69 37.07 -10.08
C GLY A 581 -1.49 37.47 -8.62
N SER A 582 -0.49 38.32 -8.37
CA SER A 582 -0.57 39.28 -7.27
C SER A 582 -1.01 40.61 -7.86
N SER A 583 -2.25 41.02 -7.57
CA SER A 583 -2.66 42.42 -7.57
C SER A 583 -1.91 43.11 -6.41
N SER A 584 -1.37 44.31 -6.48
CA SER A 584 -1.83 45.62 -6.98
C SER A 584 -0.62 46.58 -6.80
N LEU A 585 -0.41 47.72 -7.46
CA LEU A 585 -1.26 48.86 -7.81
C LEU A 585 -0.60 49.59 -9.00
N ALA A 586 -1.44 50.31 -9.75
CA ALA A 586 -1.10 51.17 -10.87
C ALA A 586 -0.18 52.33 -10.49
N GLU A 587 0.68 52.77 -11.43
CA GLU A 587 0.50 54.07 -12.13
C GLU A 587 1.60 54.34 -13.17
N SER A 588 1.13 54.93 -14.28
CA SER A 588 1.83 55.84 -15.19
C SER A 588 2.80 55.32 -16.27
N ALA A 589 2.47 55.77 -17.48
CA ALA A 589 3.16 55.60 -18.75
C ALA A 589 4.54 56.29 -18.80
N VAL A 590 5.38 55.88 -19.75
CA VAL A 590 5.96 56.72 -20.82
C VAL A 590 6.89 55.86 -21.72
N SER A 591 6.76 56.14 -23.01
CA SER A 591 7.44 55.80 -24.26
C SER A 591 8.87 55.23 -24.31
N ASP A 592 9.07 54.44 -25.38
CA ASP A 592 10.22 54.31 -26.29
C ASP A 592 11.61 54.77 -25.84
N VAL A 593 12.62 53.89 -25.94
CA VAL A 593 13.87 54.15 -26.70
C VAL A 593 14.52 52.81 -27.10
N VAL A 594 14.74 52.64 -28.40
CA VAL A 594 15.70 51.71 -29.02
C VAL A 594 17.09 52.32 -28.94
N MET A 595 18.11 51.58 -28.49
CA MET A 595 19.52 51.84 -28.85
C MET A 595 20.35 50.55 -28.87
N ASP A 596 21.06 50.36 -29.98
CA ASP A 596 22.03 49.31 -30.28
C ASP A 596 23.39 49.50 -29.57
N GLY A 597 23.91 48.41 -28.99
CA GLY A 597 25.34 48.04 -28.86
C GLY A 597 26.27 48.84 -27.93
N PRO A 598 27.52 48.37 -27.71
CA PRO A 598 27.96 47.02 -27.32
C PRO A 598 28.82 47.08 -26.04
N LEU A 599 28.73 46.13 -25.09
CA LEU A 599 29.78 45.84 -24.08
C LEU A 599 29.45 44.55 -23.30
N GLY A 600 30.50 43.74 -23.06
CA GLY A 600 30.42 42.31 -22.73
C GLY A 600 29.86 41.94 -21.35
N SER A 601 29.15 40.82 -21.33
CA SER A 601 28.37 40.22 -20.23
C SER A 601 29.19 39.62 -19.06
N ARG A 602 30.44 40.05 -18.83
CA ARG A 602 31.29 39.48 -17.77
C ARG A 602 31.55 40.38 -16.57
N GLU A 603 31.26 41.67 -16.64
CA GLU A 603 31.52 42.60 -15.52
C GLU A 603 30.30 42.81 -14.60
N TRP A 604 29.08 42.63 -15.13
CA TRP A 604 27.82 42.76 -14.35
C TRP A 604 27.62 41.63 -13.33
N VAL A 605 28.10 40.42 -13.63
CA VAL A 605 27.96 39.27 -12.72
C VAL A 605 28.82 39.45 -11.47
N VAL A 606 29.99 40.09 -11.60
CA VAL A 606 30.91 40.33 -10.47
C VAL A 606 30.39 41.45 -9.56
N PHE A 607 29.80 42.51 -10.13
CA PHE A 607 29.17 43.58 -9.35
C PHE A 607 27.87 43.13 -8.65
N ALA A 608 27.05 42.29 -9.29
CA ALA A 608 25.83 41.77 -8.70
C ALA A 608 26.10 40.80 -7.53
N LEU A 609 27.15 39.97 -7.62
CA LEU A 609 27.56 39.09 -6.54
C LEU A 609 28.18 39.85 -5.36
N ALA A 610 28.96 40.91 -5.61
CA ALA A 610 29.53 41.75 -4.55
C ALA A 610 28.45 42.55 -3.80
N ALA A 611 27.47 43.12 -4.52
CA ALA A 611 26.35 43.83 -3.91
C ALA A 611 25.42 42.89 -3.11
N GLY A 612 25.16 41.69 -3.64
CA GLY A 612 24.39 40.65 -2.95
C GLY A 612 25.06 40.17 -1.65
N LEU A 613 26.39 40.05 -1.63
CA LEU A 613 27.14 39.67 -0.44
C LEU A 613 27.09 40.76 0.64
N ILE A 614 27.19 42.03 0.26
CA ILE A 614 27.13 43.18 1.19
C ILE A 614 25.72 43.30 1.79
N VAL A 615 24.67 43.13 0.99
CA VAL A 615 23.27 43.14 1.46
C VAL A 615 22.98 41.95 2.37
N GLY A 616 23.50 40.76 2.04
CA GLY A 616 23.36 39.56 2.87
C GLY A 616 24.03 39.68 4.23
N VAL A 617 25.24 40.26 4.29
CA VAL A 617 25.97 40.50 5.55
C VAL A 617 25.26 41.57 6.40
N ALA A 618 24.74 42.64 5.78
CA ALA A 618 23.99 43.68 6.48
C ALA A 618 22.66 43.15 7.07
N LEU A 619 21.92 42.33 6.30
CA LEU A 619 20.69 41.68 6.76
C LEU A 619 20.97 40.65 7.86
N GLY A 620 22.05 39.87 7.74
CA GLY A 620 22.49 38.95 8.77
C GLY A 620 22.84 39.66 10.08
N ALA A 621 23.58 40.76 10.01
CA ALA A 621 23.93 41.59 11.17
C ALA A 621 22.68 42.22 11.81
N TRP A 622 21.71 42.66 11.01
CA TRP A 622 20.44 43.22 11.50
C TRP A 622 19.57 42.16 12.20
N VAL A 623 19.50 40.94 11.67
CA VAL A 623 18.76 39.83 12.30
C VAL A 623 19.40 39.42 13.63
N VAL A 624 20.74 39.41 13.71
CA VAL A 624 21.46 39.13 14.97
C VAL A 624 21.25 40.27 15.98
N ALA A 625 21.28 41.53 15.55
CA ALA A 625 20.97 42.69 16.40
C ALA A 625 19.51 42.69 16.89
N ALA A 626 18.55 42.32 16.02
CA ALA A 626 17.15 42.23 16.37
C ALA A 626 16.86 41.06 17.35
N ARG A 627 17.54 39.91 17.17
CA ARG A 627 17.45 38.77 18.11
C ARG A 627 18.07 39.08 19.47
N THR A 628 19.22 39.75 19.51
CA THR A 628 19.85 40.17 20.77
C THR A 628 19.05 41.26 21.49
N ALA A 629 18.43 42.20 20.75
CA ALA A 629 17.50 43.18 21.31
C ALA A 629 16.21 42.54 21.85
N ARG A 630 15.65 41.51 21.18
CA ARG A 630 14.51 40.73 21.68
C ARG A 630 14.85 39.95 22.95
N ARG A 631 16.06 39.36 23.03
CA ARG A 631 16.53 38.62 24.20
C ARG A 631 16.68 39.52 25.43
N ARG A 632 17.27 40.72 25.24
CA ARG A 632 17.36 41.74 26.31
C ARG A 632 16.00 42.26 26.78
N ARG A 633 15.01 42.39 25.87
CA ARG A 633 13.62 42.74 26.25
C ARG A 633 12.88 41.60 26.98
N GLY A 634 13.22 40.35 26.69
CA GLY A 634 12.71 39.17 27.41
C GLY A 634 13.25 39.10 28.84
N GLU A 635 14.54 39.32 29.03
CA GLU A 635 15.19 39.33 30.36
C GLU A 635 14.71 40.53 31.21
N ALA A 636 14.46 41.70 30.61
CA ALA A 636 13.87 42.84 31.31
C ALA A 636 12.40 42.59 31.76
N ARG A 637 11.63 41.77 31.02
CA ARG A 637 10.26 41.38 31.40
C ARG A 637 10.22 40.35 32.53
N SER A 638 11.22 39.47 32.60
CA SER A 638 11.41 38.49 33.68
C SER A 638 11.72 39.15 35.03
N LEU A 639 12.53 40.22 35.04
CA LEU A 639 12.88 40.95 36.27
C LEU A 639 11.74 41.83 36.83
N LEU A 640 10.70 42.13 36.05
CA LEU A 640 9.55 42.95 36.47
C LEU A 640 8.37 42.13 37.04
N HIS A 641 8.36 40.80 36.92
CA HIS A 641 7.31 39.92 37.47
C HIS A 641 7.73 39.20 38.77
N GLY A 642 8.89 39.56 39.35
CA GLY A 642 9.42 38.98 40.60
C GLY A 642 9.16 39.78 41.88
N ARG A 643 8.27 40.79 41.86
CA ARG A 643 7.81 41.51 43.06
C ARG A 643 6.37 42.00 42.89
N ILE A 644 5.39 41.12 43.14
CA ILE A 644 4.16 41.36 43.93
C ILE A 644 3.81 40.02 44.58
#